data_AF-A0A971FGA1-F1
#
_entry.id   AF-A0A971FGA1-F1
#
_cell.length_a   1.000
_cell.length_b   1.000
_cell.length_c   1.000
_cell.angle_alpha   90.00
_cell.angle_beta   90.00
_cell.angle_gamma   90.00
#
_symmetry.space_group_name_H-M   'P 1'
#
loop_
_entity.id
_entity.type
_entity.pdbx_description
1 polymer ?
#
loop_
_entity_poly.entity_id
_entity_poly.type
_entity_poly.pdbx_seq_one_letter_code
_entity_poly.pdbx_strand_id
1 'polypeptide(L)'
;MLRSIAIIVVALVLVLGITPGALAQTPENAAGTSEGSVTVYPAPPEEPLSEDFTITVAGQAAPVYVCRVSAMPFNQVWPGYQRPIDQTELASFVYWDMTAPVEVEVVSARPVESVAIRPTARGIQPQVEGNRIRFHLDTPQQLAVEVNGWHKALHMFANPPAVTVDPHAAGVRYFGPGIHRPGRVTLQSNETVYVAGGAVVYGCFEAADATNIKILGPGIIDSSELERYFGLTDESKYLDNFGGCIHLVRCANVTIDGPILRDPPLWCLSAFNCSEIQITHIKLIGLWRYNADGIDLCNSRNATVLDCFVRSFDDSLVVKGLSYYKDVPISNILFERCVVWNEWGRALEIGAETASPEISQVTFRDCDVVRTAEIAMDVQHGDRAAIHDVTFERIRLEVDDVNYAPQIQNGRDATYTGQPGHRPHFLVLVILRGAWSTDRERGTMRNIVVRDCSTTGKLLPPSALSGFDETHDVKGVMISNMQINGKVVTSLEEAGISVGPFVSDVRIEAPNGGETAPGTGKKILFLGNSITLHGPNESIGWTGNWGMAASAVEKDYLHLVLRALSEMPESGFSAPKFRVLNIADFERQYATFPIEEKLREAIDFKPDLLVLAIGENVADLTTEESKAQFHTSLDTLLKAFQKDGDPTIVVRSNFGPSPTKDPILKQAAADVGALFVDISALAGEEGNYARSERPIAHAGVAGHPGDRGMKAIADAIVDAIKKGRKP
;
A
#
# COMPACT_ATOMS: atom_id res chain seq x y z
N MET A 1 -51.99 -64.71 47.79
CA MET A 1 -50.56 -64.47 47.50
C MET A 1 -50.45 -63.78 46.15
N LEU A 2 -50.12 -62.51 45.96
CA LEU A 2 -50.41 -61.30 46.76
C LEU A 2 -50.36 -60.07 45.79
N ARG A 3 -51.56 -59.56 45.44
CA ARG A 3 -51.99 -58.14 45.19
C ARG A 3 -51.23 -57.26 44.16
N SER A 4 -51.85 -56.39 43.34
CA SER A 4 -53.24 -55.93 43.11
C SER A 4 -53.22 -54.92 41.90
N ILE A 5 -54.16 -54.98 40.92
CA ILE A 5 -55.33 -54.09 40.65
C ILE A 5 -54.93 -52.63 40.25
N ALA A 6 -55.56 -51.86 39.34
CA ALA A 6 -56.49 -51.95 38.21
C ALA A 6 -56.83 -50.49 37.79
N ILE A 7 -57.24 -50.28 36.53
CA ILE A 7 -58.32 -49.41 35.97
C ILE A 7 -58.74 -48.12 36.72
N ILE A 8 -58.93 -46.99 35.99
CA ILE A 8 -60.15 -46.12 35.88
C ILE A 8 -59.83 -44.63 35.54
N VAL A 9 -60.44 -44.16 34.43
CA VAL A 9 -61.16 -42.90 34.07
C VAL A 9 -61.02 -41.62 34.95
N VAL A 10 -60.96 -40.43 34.30
CA VAL A 10 -61.85 -39.23 34.46
C VAL A 10 -61.15 -37.91 34.07
N ALA A 11 -61.85 -37.09 33.28
CA ALA A 11 -61.56 -35.70 32.92
C ALA A 11 -62.12 -34.70 33.95
N LEU A 12 -61.58 -33.48 34.03
CA LEU A 12 -62.31 -32.32 34.57
C LEU A 12 -61.88 -31.01 33.90
N VAL A 13 -62.88 -30.23 33.47
CA VAL A 13 -62.84 -28.83 33.00
C VAL A 13 -63.79 -28.02 33.89
N LEU A 14 -63.42 -26.78 34.26
CA LEU A 14 -64.21 -25.52 34.29
C LEU A 14 -63.59 -24.54 35.32
N VAL A 15 -63.10 -23.33 34.99
CA VAL A 15 -63.71 -22.04 34.52
C VAL A 15 -63.78 -21.01 35.66
N LEU A 16 -63.25 -19.80 35.40
CA LEU A 16 -63.77 -18.46 35.74
C LEU A 16 -62.97 -17.46 34.86
N GLY A 17 -63.55 -16.87 33.81
CA GLY A 17 -64.17 -15.54 33.79
C GLY A 17 -63.09 -14.46 33.50
N ILE A 18 -63.02 -13.81 32.33
CA ILE A 18 -63.79 -12.59 31.95
C ILE A 18 -63.54 -12.30 30.44
N THR A 19 -64.58 -11.88 29.71
CA THR A 19 -64.54 -11.15 28.40
C THR A 19 -65.16 -9.74 28.63
N PRO A 20 -65.13 -8.74 27.72
CA PRO A 20 -64.72 -8.70 26.29
C PRO A 20 -63.95 -7.41 25.88
N GLY A 21 -63.64 -7.23 24.59
CA GLY A 21 -63.60 -5.88 23.99
C GLY A 21 -62.41 -5.54 23.11
N ALA A 22 -62.71 -5.19 21.86
CA ALA A 22 -61.79 -4.65 20.86
C ALA A 22 -61.18 -3.30 21.27
N LEU A 23 -59.96 -3.00 20.80
CA LEU A 23 -59.57 -1.76 20.09
C LEU A 23 -58.03 -1.65 19.98
N ALA A 24 -57.58 -1.37 18.75
CA ALA A 24 -56.32 -0.74 18.37
C ALA A 24 -55.00 -1.32 18.92
N GLN A 25 -54.32 -2.15 18.12
CA GLN A 25 -52.86 -2.25 18.19
C GLN A 25 -52.27 -0.97 17.58
N THR A 26 -51.70 -0.13 18.44
CA THR A 26 -50.73 0.90 18.06
C THR A 26 -49.47 0.23 17.51
N PRO A 27 -48.85 0.77 16.44
CA PRO A 27 -47.59 0.24 15.94
C PRO A 27 -46.48 0.65 16.91
N GLU A 28 -46.05 -0.26 17.77
CA GLU A 28 -44.72 -0.13 18.37
C GLU A 28 -43.71 -0.51 17.29
N ASN A 29 -42.98 0.51 16.85
CA ASN A 29 -41.87 0.45 15.92
C ASN A 29 -40.94 -0.73 16.27
N ALA A 30 -41.02 -1.79 15.47
CA ALA A 30 -39.87 -2.62 15.21
C ALA A 30 -38.83 -1.74 14.50
N ALA A 31 -37.98 -1.11 15.30
CA ALA A 31 -36.77 -0.47 14.80
C ALA A 31 -35.93 -1.58 14.12
N GLY A 32 -35.69 -1.39 12.83
CA GLY A 32 -35.15 -2.39 11.94
C GLY A 32 -33.85 -3.01 12.43
N THR A 33 -33.74 -4.32 12.19
CA THR A 33 -32.46 -4.99 12.02
C THR A 33 -31.65 -4.21 10.99
N SER A 34 -30.52 -3.64 11.41
CA SER A 34 -29.63 -2.89 10.52
C SER A 34 -29.07 -3.81 9.43
N GLU A 35 -29.55 -3.65 8.20
CA GLU A 35 -28.86 -4.19 7.02
C GLU A 35 -27.50 -3.48 6.88
N GLY A 36 -26.40 -4.26 6.94
CA GLY A 36 -25.23 -3.99 6.09
C GLY A 36 -23.96 -3.37 6.67
N SER A 37 -23.71 -3.30 7.99
CA SER A 37 -22.43 -2.74 8.50
C SER A 37 -21.27 -3.74 8.50
N VAL A 38 -21.54 -5.03 8.68
CA VAL A 38 -20.55 -6.12 8.83
C VAL A 38 -21.04 -7.40 8.16
N THR A 39 -20.16 -8.09 7.44
CA THR A 39 -20.38 -9.45 6.93
C THR A 39 -19.36 -10.39 7.54
N VAL A 40 -19.81 -11.28 8.43
CA VAL A 40 -19.01 -12.38 8.96
C VAL A 40 -19.36 -13.65 8.19
N TYR A 41 -18.34 -14.35 7.71
CA TYR A 41 -18.51 -15.59 6.94
C TYR A 41 -18.42 -16.82 7.86
N PRO A 42 -19.45 -17.69 7.90
CA PRO A 42 -19.35 -18.95 8.63
C PRO A 42 -18.22 -19.83 8.08
N ALA A 43 -17.48 -20.48 8.98
CA ALA A 43 -16.51 -21.49 8.57
C ALA A 43 -17.21 -22.80 8.17
N PRO A 44 -16.64 -23.56 7.21
CA PRO A 44 -17.12 -24.92 6.93
C PRO A 44 -17.08 -25.80 8.19
N PRO A 45 -18.08 -26.69 8.42
CA PRO A 45 -18.13 -27.51 9.62
C PRO A 45 -16.92 -28.41 9.90
N GLU A 46 -16.18 -28.80 8.86
CA GLU A 46 -14.99 -29.66 8.96
C GLU A 46 -13.67 -28.86 9.04
N GLU A 47 -13.71 -27.53 8.89
CA GLU A 47 -12.51 -26.69 8.98
C GLU A 47 -12.07 -26.56 10.44
N PRO A 48 -10.80 -26.87 10.77
CA PRO A 48 -10.30 -26.70 12.13
C PRO A 48 -10.23 -25.22 12.52
N LEU A 49 -10.87 -24.89 13.63
CA LEU A 49 -10.86 -23.55 14.21
C LEU A 49 -9.94 -23.50 15.44
N SER A 50 -9.37 -22.31 15.67
CA SER A 50 -8.55 -22.02 16.83
C SER A 50 -9.41 -21.78 18.06
N GLU A 51 -8.98 -22.32 19.19
CA GLU A 51 -9.56 -22.06 20.51
C GLU A 51 -8.77 -21.02 21.31
N ASP A 52 -7.67 -20.47 20.74
CA ASP A 52 -6.83 -19.48 21.43
C ASP A 52 -7.58 -18.17 21.71
N PHE A 53 -8.59 -17.85 20.88
CA PHE A 53 -9.37 -16.63 20.96
C PHE A 53 -10.85 -16.88 20.65
N THR A 54 -11.75 -16.12 21.29
CA THR A 54 -13.14 -15.95 20.87
C THR A 54 -13.34 -14.50 20.42
N ILE A 55 -13.86 -14.29 19.21
CA ILE A 55 -13.97 -12.97 18.59
C ILE A 55 -15.44 -12.62 18.33
N THR A 56 -15.83 -11.40 18.66
CA THR A 56 -17.06 -10.80 18.14
C THR A 56 -16.77 -9.47 17.45
N VAL A 57 -17.41 -9.26 16.29
CA VAL A 57 -17.33 -8.01 15.50
C VAL A 57 -18.73 -7.44 15.39
N ALA A 58 -18.94 -6.22 15.88
CA ALA A 58 -20.28 -5.61 15.99
C ALA A 58 -21.30 -6.56 16.66
N GLY A 59 -20.86 -7.29 17.69
CA GLY A 59 -21.67 -8.27 18.42
C GLY A 59 -21.90 -9.62 17.71
N GLN A 60 -21.43 -9.81 16.48
CA GLN A 60 -21.52 -11.07 15.75
C GLN A 60 -20.28 -11.93 16.00
N ALA A 61 -20.45 -13.21 16.36
CA ALA A 61 -19.35 -14.14 16.55
C ALA A 61 -18.63 -14.43 15.22
N ALA A 62 -17.31 -14.27 15.18
CA ALA A 62 -16.49 -14.49 14.01
C ALA A 62 -15.63 -15.77 14.15
N PRO A 63 -15.66 -16.70 13.18
CA PRO A 63 -14.82 -17.89 13.23
C PRO A 63 -13.33 -17.56 13.22
N VAL A 64 -12.57 -18.18 14.12
CA VAL A 64 -11.12 -18.01 14.23
C VAL A 64 -10.45 -19.22 13.61
N TYR A 65 -9.77 -19.04 12.49
CA TYR A 65 -9.08 -20.08 11.75
C TYR A 65 -7.67 -20.30 12.29
N VAL A 66 -7.14 -21.49 12.03
CA VAL A 66 -5.76 -21.86 12.36
C VAL A 66 -4.85 -21.66 11.16
N CYS A 67 -3.65 -21.14 11.39
CA CYS A 67 -2.52 -21.19 10.46
C CYS A 67 -1.24 -21.62 11.17
N ARG A 68 -0.33 -22.29 10.47
CA ARG A 68 0.99 -22.64 11.00
C ARG A 68 2.03 -21.61 10.57
N VAL A 69 2.82 -21.11 11.50
CA VAL A 69 3.82 -20.04 11.28
C VAL A 69 5.17 -20.44 11.87
N SER A 70 6.22 -19.67 11.59
CA SER A 70 7.51 -19.86 12.23
C SER A 70 7.42 -19.60 13.74
N ALA A 71 8.04 -20.48 14.55
CA ALA A 71 8.24 -20.20 15.97
C ALA A 71 9.61 -19.58 16.27
N MET A 72 10.53 -19.54 15.30
CA MET A 72 11.91 -19.08 15.50
C MET A 72 12.60 -18.79 14.16
N PRO A 73 13.52 -17.82 14.07
CA PRO A 73 14.27 -17.55 12.84
C PRO A 73 15.42 -18.56 12.68
N PHE A 74 15.06 -19.82 12.42
CA PHE A 74 15.99 -20.93 12.21
C PHE A 74 15.72 -21.55 10.83
N ASN A 75 16.63 -21.34 9.89
CA ASN A 75 16.46 -21.72 8.48
C ASN A 75 17.67 -22.51 7.98
N GLN A 76 17.62 -23.07 6.78
CA GLN A 76 18.77 -23.73 6.12
C GLN A 76 18.95 -23.21 4.69
N VAL A 77 20.13 -23.42 4.14
CA VAL A 77 20.41 -23.07 2.73
C VAL A 77 19.70 -24.05 1.79
N TRP A 78 19.08 -23.53 0.72
CA TRP A 78 18.44 -24.32 -0.34
C TRP A 78 19.48 -24.98 -1.29
N PRO A 79 19.22 -26.18 -1.85
CA PRO A 79 18.12 -27.11 -1.59
C PRO A 79 18.35 -27.92 -0.31
N GLY A 80 17.42 -27.80 0.63
CA GLY A 80 17.44 -28.49 1.91
C GLY A 80 16.39 -29.61 2.00
N TYR A 81 15.80 -29.75 3.17
CA TYR A 81 14.66 -30.63 3.45
C TYR A 81 13.49 -29.81 4.02
N GLN A 82 12.29 -30.37 4.11
CA GLN A 82 11.14 -29.64 4.69
C GLN A 82 11.42 -29.21 6.13
N ARG A 83 11.02 -27.99 6.50
CA ARG A 83 11.10 -27.50 7.87
C ARG A 83 10.45 -28.45 8.87
N PRO A 84 11.15 -28.82 9.96
CA PRO A 84 10.56 -29.60 11.05
C PRO A 84 9.40 -28.88 11.76
N ILE A 85 8.38 -29.64 12.17
CA ILE A 85 7.18 -29.09 12.82
C ILE A 85 7.49 -28.47 14.19
N ASP A 86 8.47 -28.98 14.93
CA ASP A 86 8.91 -28.44 16.22
C ASP A 86 9.60 -27.07 16.13
N GLN A 87 9.95 -26.61 14.91
CA GLN A 87 10.41 -25.25 14.65
C GLN A 87 9.28 -24.27 14.32
N THR A 88 8.02 -24.73 14.39
CA THR A 88 6.82 -23.97 14.01
C THR A 88 5.87 -23.88 15.19
N GLU A 89 4.91 -22.97 15.10
CA GLU A 89 3.79 -22.91 16.02
C GLU A 89 2.48 -22.70 15.28
N LEU A 90 1.37 -22.88 15.99
CA LEU A 90 0.06 -22.47 15.50
C LEU A 90 -0.18 -21.01 15.89
N ALA A 91 -0.74 -20.27 14.96
CA ALA A 91 -1.28 -18.94 15.14
C ALA A 91 -2.73 -18.90 14.67
N SER A 92 -3.42 -17.81 15.00
CA SER A 92 -4.84 -17.63 14.72
C SER A 92 -5.04 -16.55 13.68
N PHE A 93 -6.08 -16.67 12.86
CA PHE A 93 -6.55 -15.57 12.04
C PHE A 93 -8.07 -15.52 11.93
N VAL A 94 -8.62 -14.33 11.67
CA VAL A 94 -10.06 -14.08 11.52
C VAL A 94 -10.24 -13.05 10.42
N TYR A 95 -11.33 -13.15 9.66
CA TYR A 95 -11.66 -12.20 8.61
C TYR A 95 -13.15 -11.90 8.55
N TRP A 96 -13.48 -10.70 8.09
CA TRP A 96 -14.84 -10.23 7.85
C TRP A 96 -14.79 -9.04 6.88
N ASP A 97 -15.96 -8.63 6.39
CA ASP A 97 -16.09 -7.40 5.60
C ASP A 97 -16.85 -6.34 6.41
N MET A 98 -16.53 -5.06 6.19
CA MET A 98 -17.19 -3.95 6.86
C MET A 98 -17.37 -2.73 5.95
N THR A 99 -18.44 -1.95 6.20
CA THR A 99 -18.76 -0.71 5.47
C THR A 99 -18.88 0.51 6.38
N ALA A 100 -18.87 0.30 7.70
CA ALA A 100 -19.01 1.32 8.72
C ALA A 100 -18.13 0.96 9.92
N PRO A 101 -17.83 1.92 10.83
CA PRO A 101 -17.05 1.64 12.02
C PRO A 101 -17.61 0.48 12.85
N VAL A 102 -16.73 -0.38 13.38
CA VAL A 102 -17.09 -1.55 14.18
C VAL A 102 -16.37 -1.58 15.51
N GLU A 103 -17.07 -2.03 16.55
CA GLU A 103 -16.43 -2.50 17.78
C GLU A 103 -15.96 -3.95 17.57
N VAL A 104 -14.72 -4.21 17.94
CA VAL A 104 -14.10 -5.54 17.94
C VAL A 104 -13.84 -5.94 19.39
N GLU A 105 -14.29 -7.13 19.76
CA GLU A 105 -13.99 -7.75 21.04
C GLU A 105 -13.25 -9.06 20.82
N VAL A 106 -12.10 -9.18 21.48
CA VAL A 106 -11.22 -10.35 21.50
C VAL A 106 -11.19 -10.88 22.94
N VAL A 107 -11.57 -12.14 23.14
CA VAL A 107 -11.39 -12.83 24.43
C VAL A 107 -10.28 -13.86 24.26
N SER A 108 -9.18 -13.66 24.98
CA SER A 108 -8.03 -14.58 24.97
C SER A 108 -8.29 -15.77 25.92
N ALA A 109 -7.98 -16.99 25.46
CA ALA A 109 -7.96 -18.16 26.33
C ALA A 109 -6.81 -18.11 27.36
N ARG A 110 -5.75 -17.35 27.05
CA ARG A 110 -4.60 -17.10 27.94
C ARG A 110 -4.81 -15.84 28.78
N PRO A 111 -4.28 -15.78 30.01
CA PRO A 111 -4.21 -14.54 30.78
C PRO A 111 -3.56 -13.41 29.98
N VAL A 112 -4.18 -12.22 29.97
CA VAL A 112 -3.63 -11.06 29.27
C VAL A 112 -2.78 -10.24 30.24
N GLU A 113 -1.47 -10.20 29.99
CA GLU A 113 -0.49 -9.40 30.74
C GLU A 113 -0.07 -8.16 29.92
N SER A 114 0.01 -8.31 28.61
CA SER A 114 0.28 -7.22 27.67
C SER A 114 -0.41 -7.47 26.32
N VAL A 115 -0.72 -6.37 25.62
CA VAL A 115 -1.34 -6.39 24.30
C VAL A 115 -0.64 -5.38 23.41
N ALA A 116 -0.30 -5.80 22.18
CA ALA A 116 0.05 -4.88 21.09
C ALA A 116 -0.89 -5.13 19.90
N ILE A 117 -1.36 -4.05 19.28
CA ILE A 117 -2.10 -4.09 18.01
C ILE A 117 -1.21 -3.41 16.98
N ARG A 118 -0.80 -4.17 15.96
CA ARG A 118 0.12 -3.74 14.92
C ARG A 118 -0.59 -3.66 13.56
N PRO A 119 -0.29 -2.67 12.70
CA PRO A 119 0.74 -1.64 12.88
C PRO A 119 0.38 -0.60 13.95
N THR A 120 1.31 -0.30 14.85
CA THR A 120 1.14 0.67 15.95
C THR A 120 0.92 2.08 15.43
N ALA A 121 1.40 2.39 14.22
CA ALA A 121 1.15 3.64 13.51
C ALA A 121 -0.34 3.93 13.26
N ARG A 122 -1.21 2.91 13.34
CA ARG A 122 -2.68 3.08 13.26
C ARG A 122 -3.28 3.67 14.54
N GLY A 123 -2.51 3.77 15.63
CA GLY A 123 -2.93 4.44 16.86
C GLY A 123 -4.05 3.75 17.63
N ILE A 124 -4.40 2.50 17.30
CA ILE A 124 -5.49 1.75 17.92
C ILE A 124 -5.16 1.51 19.40
N GLN A 125 -5.98 2.07 20.30
CA GLN A 125 -5.83 1.90 21.74
C GLN A 125 -6.81 0.84 22.26
N PRO A 126 -6.34 -0.35 22.66
CA PRO A 126 -7.21 -1.38 23.23
C PRO A 126 -7.59 -1.07 24.68
N GLN A 127 -8.84 -1.35 25.03
CA GLN A 127 -9.30 -1.46 26.41
C GLN A 127 -9.18 -2.91 26.86
N VAL A 128 -8.52 -3.15 27.99
CA VAL A 128 -8.27 -4.52 28.51
C VAL A 128 -8.95 -4.70 29.87
N GLU A 129 -9.82 -5.71 29.97
CA GLU A 129 -10.56 -6.09 31.18
C GLU A 129 -10.42 -7.60 31.42
N GLY A 130 -9.48 -7.98 32.29
CA GLY A 130 -9.12 -9.41 32.46
C GLY A 130 -8.56 -9.96 31.15
N ASN A 131 -9.18 -11.01 30.59
CA ASN A 131 -8.76 -11.61 29.31
C ASN A 131 -9.45 -11.00 28.09
N ARG A 132 -10.24 -9.95 28.28
CA ARG A 132 -11.04 -9.32 27.24
C ARG A 132 -10.35 -8.07 26.74
N ILE A 133 -10.23 -7.93 25.43
CA ILE A 133 -9.60 -6.81 24.72
C ILE A 133 -10.67 -6.23 23.79
N ARG A 134 -10.95 -4.93 23.91
CA ARG A 134 -11.91 -4.22 23.05
C ARG A 134 -11.24 -3.04 22.36
N PHE A 135 -11.55 -2.82 21.09
CA PHE A 135 -11.12 -1.64 20.35
C PHE A 135 -12.09 -1.36 19.19
N HIS A 136 -11.95 -0.18 18.60
CA HIS A 136 -12.77 0.25 17.45
C HIS A 136 -11.92 0.25 16.19
N LEU A 137 -12.54 -0.13 15.07
CA LEU A 137 -11.99 0.06 13.73
C LEU A 137 -12.94 0.93 12.91
N ASP A 138 -12.43 2.03 12.39
CA ASP A 138 -13.24 2.99 11.61
C ASP A 138 -13.32 2.60 10.13
N THR A 139 -12.31 1.89 9.63
CA THR A 139 -12.15 1.51 8.22
C THR A 139 -11.56 0.10 8.09
N PRO A 140 -11.78 -0.58 6.95
CA PRO A 140 -11.07 -1.81 6.61
C PRO A 140 -9.55 -1.67 6.75
N GLN A 141 -8.91 -2.63 7.40
CA GLN A 141 -7.47 -2.65 7.63
C GLN A 141 -7.00 -4.03 8.10
N GLN A 142 -5.71 -4.29 7.94
CA GLN A 142 -5.07 -5.57 8.29
C GLN A 142 -4.24 -5.40 9.57
N LEU A 143 -4.46 -6.25 10.56
CA LEU A 143 -3.85 -6.11 11.89
C LEU A 143 -3.26 -7.42 12.41
N ALA A 144 -2.27 -7.30 13.29
CA ALA A 144 -1.85 -8.37 14.19
C ALA A 144 -2.05 -7.96 15.64
N VAL A 145 -2.70 -8.83 16.42
CA VAL A 145 -2.92 -8.69 17.86
C VAL A 145 -2.01 -9.69 18.59
N GLU A 146 -1.08 -9.15 19.36
CA GLU A 146 -0.06 -9.87 20.10
C GLU A 146 -0.43 -9.86 21.59
N VAL A 147 -0.75 -11.04 22.15
CA VAL A 147 -1.02 -11.21 23.58
C VAL A 147 0.19 -11.85 24.24
N ASN A 148 0.80 -11.11 25.18
CA ASN A 148 2.03 -11.49 25.89
C ASN A 148 3.22 -11.73 24.95
N GLY A 149 3.31 -10.92 23.89
CA GLY A 149 4.28 -11.08 22.82
C GLY A 149 3.70 -11.74 21.56
N TRP A 150 4.58 -12.07 20.63
CA TRP A 150 4.22 -12.41 19.26
C TRP A 150 3.91 -13.89 19.01
N HIS A 151 4.24 -14.76 19.96
CA HIS A 151 3.91 -16.18 19.89
C HIS A 151 2.40 -16.42 19.99
N LYS A 152 1.89 -17.28 19.10
CA LYS A 152 0.46 -17.54 18.91
C LYS A 152 -0.37 -16.25 18.69
N ALA A 153 0.15 -15.34 17.86
CA ALA A 153 -0.55 -14.10 17.51
C ALA A 153 -1.90 -14.35 16.83
N LEU A 154 -2.80 -13.38 16.94
CA LEU A 154 -4.05 -13.31 16.19
C LEU A 154 -3.89 -12.33 15.03
N HIS A 155 -4.22 -12.74 13.81
CA HIS A 155 -4.24 -11.87 12.63
C HIS A 155 -5.69 -11.54 12.28
N MET A 156 -5.98 -10.27 12.08
CA MET A 156 -7.35 -9.79 11.87
C MET A 156 -7.42 -9.09 10.52
N PHE A 157 -8.30 -9.58 9.66
CA PHE A 157 -8.45 -9.11 8.30
C PHE A 157 -9.82 -8.47 8.10
N ALA A 158 -9.91 -7.16 8.35
CA ALA A 158 -11.10 -6.37 8.13
C ALA A 158 -11.08 -5.84 6.69
N ASN A 159 -11.96 -6.34 5.83
CA ASN A 159 -11.93 -6.05 4.40
C ASN A 159 -13.06 -5.08 4.00
N PRO A 160 -12.92 -4.36 2.88
CA PRO A 160 -14.09 -3.80 2.21
C PRO A 160 -15.00 -4.94 1.71
N PRO A 161 -16.27 -4.66 1.37
CA PRO A 161 -17.17 -5.66 0.80
C PRO A 161 -16.55 -6.34 -0.42
N ALA A 162 -16.57 -7.68 -0.42
CA ALA A 162 -16.09 -8.45 -1.55
C ALA A 162 -16.82 -8.11 -2.86
N VAL A 163 -16.07 -8.18 -3.97
CA VAL A 163 -16.64 -8.09 -5.32
C VAL A 163 -17.69 -9.19 -5.51
N THR A 164 -18.78 -8.88 -6.20
CA THR A 164 -19.81 -9.85 -6.56
C THR A 164 -19.62 -10.34 -8.00
N VAL A 165 -19.81 -11.64 -8.21
CA VAL A 165 -19.70 -12.30 -9.52
C VAL A 165 -20.93 -13.17 -9.73
N ASP A 166 -21.47 -13.17 -10.95
CA ASP A 166 -22.53 -14.12 -11.33
C ASP A 166 -21.93 -15.53 -11.41
N PRO A 167 -22.34 -16.48 -10.54
CA PRO A 167 -21.81 -17.84 -10.52
C PRO A 167 -22.12 -18.63 -11.81
N HIS A 168 -23.04 -18.16 -12.64
CA HIS A 168 -23.43 -18.79 -13.90
C HIS A 168 -22.87 -18.09 -15.14
N ALA A 169 -22.12 -17.00 -14.97
CA ALA A 169 -21.49 -16.33 -16.09
C ALA A 169 -20.46 -17.23 -16.79
N ALA A 170 -20.38 -17.11 -18.12
CA ALA A 170 -19.43 -17.87 -18.91
C ALA A 170 -17.99 -17.57 -18.47
N GLY A 171 -17.18 -18.62 -18.32
CA GLY A 171 -15.78 -18.51 -17.88
C GLY A 171 -15.60 -18.37 -16.36
N VAL A 172 -16.68 -18.39 -15.56
CA VAL A 172 -16.58 -18.35 -14.09
C VAL A 172 -16.47 -19.76 -13.50
N ARG A 173 -15.42 -19.98 -12.71
CA ARG A 173 -15.23 -21.13 -11.82
C ARG A 173 -15.55 -20.67 -10.40
N TYR A 174 -16.77 -20.95 -9.95
CA TYR A 174 -17.29 -20.49 -8.66
C TYR A 174 -17.17 -21.56 -7.56
N PHE A 175 -16.45 -21.22 -6.49
CA PHE A 175 -16.35 -22.01 -5.27
C PHE A 175 -17.17 -21.33 -4.16
N GLY A 176 -18.37 -21.87 -3.90
CA GLY A 176 -19.27 -21.36 -2.84
C GLY A 176 -18.81 -21.73 -1.42
N PRO A 177 -19.50 -21.28 -0.37
CA PRO A 177 -19.17 -21.63 1.01
C PRO A 177 -19.09 -23.15 1.22
N GLY A 178 -18.07 -23.61 1.97
CA GLY A 178 -17.77 -25.03 2.15
C GLY A 178 -16.35 -25.41 1.73
N ILE A 179 -16.02 -26.69 1.85
CA ILE A 179 -14.70 -27.22 1.48
C ILE A 179 -14.73 -27.76 0.05
N HIS A 180 -13.71 -27.39 -0.73
CA HIS A 180 -13.49 -27.83 -2.10
C HIS A 180 -12.07 -28.38 -2.25
N ARG A 181 -11.87 -29.43 -3.04
CA ARG A 181 -10.54 -30.03 -3.27
C ARG A 181 -10.26 -30.25 -4.76
N PRO A 182 -10.18 -29.18 -5.57
CA PRO A 182 -9.90 -29.33 -6.99
C PRO A 182 -8.44 -29.73 -7.29
N GLY A 183 -7.54 -29.65 -6.32
CA GLY A 183 -6.10 -29.86 -6.55
C GLY A 183 -5.51 -28.74 -7.40
N ARG A 184 -4.65 -29.08 -8.37
CA ARG A 184 -4.03 -28.08 -9.26
C ARG A 184 -4.99 -27.70 -10.38
N VAL A 185 -5.24 -26.40 -10.53
CA VAL A 185 -6.22 -25.86 -11.48
C VAL A 185 -5.54 -24.94 -12.49
N THR A 186 -5.43 -25.39 -13.75
CA THR A 186 -4.93 -24.54 -14.84
C THR A 186 -6.05 -23.66 -15.40
N LEU A 187 -5.78 -22.35 -15.45
CA LEU A 187 -6.66 -21.33 -16.00
C LEU A 187 -6.32 -21.03 -17.46
N GLN A 188 -7.34 -20.66 -18.22
CA GLN A 188 -7.28 -20.22 -19.60
C GLN A 188 -7.62 -18.72 -19.70
N SER A 189 -7.41 -18.14 -20.88
CA SER A 189 -7.76 -16.74 -21.11
C SER A 189 -9.26 -16.49 -20.89
N ASN A 190 -9.60 -15.34 -20.30
CA ASN A 190 -10.95 -14.91 -19.95
C ASN A 190 -11.64 -15.73 -18.84
N GLU A 191 -10.90 -16.54 -18.09
CA GLU A 191 -11.47 -17.24 -16.94
C GLU A 191 -11.41 -16.40 -15.66
N THR A 192 -12.45 -16.55 -14.84
CA THR A 192 -12.55 -15.97 -13.51
C THR A 192 -12.72 -17.09 -12.49
N VAL A 193 -11.82 -17.19 -11.53
CA VAL A 193 -12.02 -17.96 -10.31
C VAL A 193 -12.66 -17.05 -9.28
N TYR A 194 -13.73 -17.52 -8.63
CA TYR A 194 -14.34 -16.82 -7.50
C TYR A 194 -14.39 -17.75 -6.29
N VAL A 195 -13.72 -17.36 -5.20
CA VAL A 195 -13.67 -18.08 -3.93
C VAL A 195 -14.51 -17.31 -2.90
N ALA A 196 -15.76 -17.75 -2.70
CA ALA A 196 -16.70 -17.07 -1.83
C ALA A 196 -16.24 -17.06 -0.36
N GLY A 197 -16.69 -16.08 0.42
CA GLY A 197 -16.45 -16.08 1.86
C GLY A 197 -17.06 -17.32 2.53
N GLY A 198 -16.31 -17.93 3.45
CA GLY A 198 -16.66 -19.23 4.04
C GLY A 198 -16.31 -20.42 3.15
N ALA A 199 -15.69 -20.21 1.98
CA ALA A 199 -15.11 -21.28 1.19
C ALA A 199 -13.65 -21.55 1.60
N VAL A 200 -13.25 -22.82 1.60
CA VAL A 200 -11.86 -23.27 1.71
C VAL A 200 -11.58 -24.17 0.51
N VAL A 201 -10.67 -23.76 -0.36
CA VAL A 201 -10.32 -24.45 -1.59
C VAL A 201 -8.91 -25.03 -1.47
N TYR A 202 -8.82 -26.34 -1.30
CA TYR A 202 -7.56 -27.07 -1.26
C TYR A 202 -7.02 -27.29 -2.68
N GLY A 203 -5.92 -26.61 -3.01
CA GLY A 203 -5.35 -26.61 -4.34
C GLY A 203 -4.46 -25.40 -4.63
N CYS A 204 -4.26 -25.16 -5.93
CA CYS A 204 -3.61 -23.96 -6.46
C CYS A 204 -4.21 -23.56 -7.80
N PHE A 205 -3.98 -22.32 -8.21
CA PHE A 205 -4.39 -21.80 -9.51
C PHE A 205 -3.17 -21.40 -10.33
N GLU A 206 -3.09 -21.93 -11.55
CA GLU A 206 -1.93 -21.79 -12.41
C GLU A 206 -2.35 -21.30 -13.79
N ALA A 207 -1.53 -20.48 -14.45
CA ALA A 207 -1.77 -20.09 -15.82
C ALA A 207 -0.48 -19.88 -16.60
N ALA A 208 -0.49 -20.26 -17.87
CA ALA A 208 0.60 -20.03 -18.80
C ALA A 208 0.05 -19.44 -20.10
N ASP A 209 0.71 -18.42 -20.65
CA ASP A 209 0.39 -17.84 -21.97
C ASP A 209 -1.08 -17.40 -22.11
N ALA A 210 -1.65 -16.83 -21.04
CA ALA A 210 -3.06 -16.50 -20.94
C ALA A 210 -3.31 -15.01 -20.65
N THR A 211 -4.48 -14.52 -21.05
CA THR A 211 -4.86 -13.11 -20.82
C THR A 211 -6.25 -12.95 -20.23
N ASN A 212 -6.47 -11.86 -19.49
CA ASN A 212 -7.75 -11.54 -18.85
C ASN A 212 -8.16 -12.62 -17.84
N ILE A 213 -7.26 -12.89 -16.88
CA ILE A 213 -7.51 -13.84 -15.79
C ILE A 213 -7.92 -13.08 -14.55
N LYS A 214 -8.93 -13.60 -13.84
CA LYS A 214 -9.36 -13.04 -12.55
C LYS A 214 -9.37 -14.12 -11.47
N ILE A 215 -8.84 -13.83 -10.29
CA ILE A 215 -8.93 -14.68 -9.09
C ILE A 215 -9.46 -13.81 -7.96
N LEU A 216 -10.73 -14.00 -7.59
CA LEU A 216 -11.50 -13.06 -6.80
C LEU A 216 -12.13 -13.72 -5.58
N GLY A 217 -12.55 -12.91 -4.62
CA GLY A 217 -13.41 -13.31 -3.51
C GLY A 217 -12.65 -13.52 -2.19
N PRO A 218 -13.32 -13.43 -1.03
CA PRO A 218 -12.67 -13.29 0.26
C PRO A 218 -12.35 -14.65 0.93
N GLY A 219 -12.65 -15.77 0.28
CA GLY A 219 -12.42 -17.10 0.85
C GLY A 219 -10.94 -17.52 0.84
N ILE A 220 -10.69 -18.76 1.25
CA ILE A 220 -9.35 -19.29 1.50
C ILE A 220 -8.93 -20.22 0.36
N ILE A 221 -7.74 -19.98 -0.20
CA ILE A 221 -7.01 -20.88 -1.08
C ILE A 221 -5.92 -21.53 -0.22
N ASP A 222 -6.01 -22.84 -0.04
CA ASP A 222 -5.12 -23.61 0.84
C ASP A 222 -4.29 -24.59 0.01
N SER A 223 -2.97 -24.47 0.09
CA SER A 223 -2.04 -25.35 -0.64
C SER A 223 -1.36 -26.39 0.26
N SER A 224 -1.86 -26.63 1.47
CA SER A 224 -1.26 -27.53 2.45
C SER A 224 -1.17 -28.98 1.95
N GLU A 225 -2.16 -29.42 1.16
CA GLU A 225 -2.23 -30.76 0.55
C GLU A 225 -1.26 -30.92 -0.65
N LEU A 226 -0.62 -29.84 -1.12
CA LEU A 226 0.38 -29.92 -2.19
C LEU A 226 1.75 -30.37 -1.65
N GLU A 227 2.33 -31.36 -2.33
CA GLU A 227 3.67 -31.83 -2.03
C GLU A 227 4.71 -30.77 -2.39
N ARG A 228 5.70 -30.61 -1.51
CA ARG A 228 6.86 -29.77 -1.80
C ARG A 228 7.81 -30.47 -2.76
N TYR A 229 8.19 -29.76 -3.82
CA TYR A 229 9.16 -30.24 -4.79
C TYR A 229 10.59 -29.78 -4.45
N PHE A 230 11.52 -30.73 -4.26
CA PHE A 230 12.93 -30.47 -3.89
C PHE A 230 13.91 -30.46 -5.07
N GLY A 231 13.43 -30.73 -6.29
CA GLY A 231 14.28 -30.86 -7.49
C GLY A 231 14.64 -29.54 -8.18
N LEU A 232 14.43 -28.38 -7.52
CA LEU A 232 14.64 -27.04 -8.06
C LEU A 232 16.07 -26.54 -7.79
N THR A 233 17.04 -27.23 -8.36
CA THR A 233 18.47 -26.84 -8.29
C THR A 233 18.91 -26.02 -9.51
N ASP A 234 17.97 -25.68 -10.39
CA ASP A 234 18.17 -25.00 -11.66
C ASP A 234 16.97 -24.07 -11.86
N GLU A 235 17.23 -22.77 -12.03
CA GLU A 235 16.24 -21.71 -12.25
C GLU A 235 15.29 -22.05 -13.41
N SER A 236 15.76 -22.74 -14.45
CA SER A 236 14.91 -23.09 -15.61
C SER A 236 13.73 -24.02 -15.25
N LYS A 237 13.81 -24.73 -14.13
CA LYS A 237 12.74 -25.59 -13.63
C LYS A 237 11.65 -24.84 -12.86
N TYR A 238 11.84 -23.54 -12.63
CA TYR A 238 10.87 -22.69 -11.94
C TYR A 238 9.59 -22.45 -12.75
N LEU A 239 9.51 -22.85 -14.02
CA LEU A 239 8.31 -22.68 -14.84
C LEU A 239 7.37 -23.89 -14.81
N ASP A 240 7.90 -25.09 -14.62
CA ASP A 240 7.14 -26.33 -14.83
C ASP A 240 6.67 -26.99 -13.52
N ASN A 241 7.33 -26.70 -12.40
CA ASN A 241 7.11 -27.40 -11.11
C ASN A 241 7.16 -26.46 -9.90
N PHE A 242 6.97 -25.18 -10.16
CA PHE A 242 7.08 -24.13 -9.16
C PHE A 242 5.70 -23.55 -8.92
N GLY A 243 5.30 -23.39 -7.67
CA GLY A 243 4.03 -22.76 -7.39
C GLY A 243 3.58 -22.99 -5.96
N GLY A 244 3.04 -21.93 -5.37
CA GLY A 244 2.28 -21.95 -4.14
C GLY A 244 0.80 -21.95 -4.46
N CYS A 245 0.09 -21.01 -3.86
CA CYS A 245 -1.35 -20.85 -4.07
C CYS A 245 -1.66 -20.35 -5.49
N ILE A 246 -0.82 -19.47 -6.05
CA ILE A 246 -1.00 -18.87 -7.38
C ILE A 246 0.33 -18.85 -8.14
N HIS A 247 0.33 -19.35 -9.38
CA HIS A 247 1.51 -19.39 -10.24
C HIS A 247 1.19 -18.96 -11.67
N LEU A 248 1.80 -17.88 -12.14
CA LEU A 248 1.50 -17.28 -13.44
C LEU A 248 2.76 -17.16 -14.29
N VAL A 249 2.66 -17.58 -15.55
CA VAL A 249 3.77 -17.53 -16.50
C VAL A 249 3.30 -16.87 -17.80
N ARG A 250 3.98 -15.81 -18.24
CA ARG A 250 3.67 -15.10 -19.50
C ARG A 250 2.21 -14.70 -19.64
N CYS A 251 1.58 -14.30 -18.53
CA CYS A 251 0.19 -13.87 -18.50
C CYS A 251 0.07 -12.35 -18.62
N ALA A 252 -1.03 -11.87 -19.19
CA ALA A 252 -1.29 -10.44 -19.35
C ALA A 252 -2.71 -10.04 -18.92
N ASN A 253 -2.89 -8.87 -18.31
CA ASN A 253 -4.19 -8.41 -17.80
C ASN A 253 -4.73 -9.40 -16.75
N VAL A 254 -4.11 -9.39 -15.58
CA VAL A 254 -4.40 -10.28 -14.45
C VAL A 254 -4.94 -9.46 -13.28
N THR A 255 -6.07 -9.88 -12.71
CA THR A 255 -6.64 -9.28 -11.50
C THR A 255 -6.75 -10.34 -10.39
N ILE A 256 -6.17 -10.06 -9.23
CA ILE A 256 -6.29 -10.90 -8.03
C ILE A 256 -6.82 -10.01 -6.90
N ASP A 257 -8.03 -10.26 -6.40
CA ASP A 257 -8.68 -9.39 -5.42
C ASP A 257 -9.41 -10.17 -4.32
N GLY A 258 -8.89 -10.07 -3.10
CA GLY A 258 -9.57 -10.57 -1.90
C GLY A 258 -9.09 -11.89 -1.27
N PRO A 259 -8.62 -12.93 -1.98
CA PRO A 259 -8.46 -14.24 -1.36
C PRO A 259 -7.38 -14.28 -0.27
N ILE A 260 -7.56 -15.20 0.67
CA ILE A 260 -6.54 -15.57 1.66
C ILE A 260 -5.76 -16.76 1.09
N LEU A 261 -4.44 -16.62 0.97
CA LEU A 261 -3.53 -17.65 0.48
C LEU A 261 -2.82 -18.30 1.67
N ARG A 262 -2.98 -19.62 1.83
CA ARG A 262 -2.55 -20.37 3.03
C ARG A 262 -1.69 -21.58 2.71
N ASP A 263 -0.61 -21.76 3.48
CA ASP A 263 0.27 -22.94 3.50
C ASP A 263 0.82 -23.37 2.13
N PRO A 264 1.52 -22.47 1.40
CA PRO A 264 2.12 -22.83 0.13
C PRO A 264 3.30 -23.82 0.32
N PRO A 265 3.53 -24.75 -0.63
CA PRO A 265 4.69 -25.64 -0.60
C PRO A 265 6.03 -24.92 -0.82
N LEU A 266 6.03 -23.80 -1.54
CA LEU A 266 7.16 -22.93 -1.94
C LEU A 266 6.68 -21.46 -1.96
N TRP A 267 7.10 -20.62 -2.93
CA TRP A 267 6.65 -19.22 -3.07
C TRP A 267 5.14 -19.15 -3.25
N CYS A 268 4.47 -18.31 -2.47
CA CYS A 268 3.02 -18.30 -2.34
C CYS A 268 2.31 -17.81 -3.60
N LEU A 269 2.73 -16.65 -4.11
CA LEU A 269 2.23 -16.03 -5.34
C LEU A 269 3.42 -15.64 -6.20
N SER A 270 3.52 -16.23 -7.38
CA SER A 270 4.61 -15.95 -8.31
C SER A 270 4.10 -15.59 -9.71
N ALA A 271 4.62 -14.51 -10.28
CA ALA A 271 4.28 -14.03 -11.61
C ALA A 271 5.55 -13.82 -12.45
N PHE A 272 5.78 -14.75 -13.38
CA PHE A 272 6.95 -14.81 -14.24
C PHE A 272 6.65 -14.22 -15.62
N ASN A 273 7.37 -13.16 -15.99
CA ASN A 273 7.25 -12.47 -17.28
C ASN A 273 5.79 -12.09 -17.61
N CYS A 274 5.07 -11.57 -16.61
CA CYS A 274 3.68 -11.15 -16.74
C CYS A 274 3.57 -9.63 -16.89
N SER A 275 2.42 -9.14 -17.39
CA SER A 275 2.18 -7.69 -17.55
C SER A 275 0.75 -7.27 -17.27
N GLU A 276 0.53 -6.02 -16.86
CA GLU A 276 -0.78 -5.49 -16.48
C GLU A 276 -1.39 -6.32 -15.33
N ILE A 277 -0.72 -6.28 -14.18
CA ILE A 277 -1.04 -7.11 -13.00
C ILE A 277 -1.63 -6.20 -11.91
N GLN A 278 -2.82 -6.55 -11.42
CA GLN A 278 -3.47 -5.89 -10.29
C GLN A 278 -3.69 -6.91 -9.19
N ILE A 279 -3.07 -6.69 -8.02
CA ILE A 279 -3.22 -7.51 -6.82
C ILE A 279 -3.73 -6.60 -5.71
N THR A 280 -4.87 -6.93 -5.11
CA THR A 280 -5.48 -6.07 -4.09
C THR A 280 -6.14 -6.91 -2.99
N HIS A 281 -6.08 -6.44 -1.74
CA HIS A 281 -6.78 -7.04 -0.60
C HIS A 281 -6.46 -8.53 -0.32
N ILE A 282 -5.36 -9.07 -0.84
CA ILE A 282 -4.99 -10.46 -0.56
C ILE A 282 -4.22 -10.59 0.75
N LYS A 283 -4.35 -11.75 1.39
CA LYS A 283 -3.65 -12.06 2.63
C LYS A 283 -2.83 -13.33 2.43
N LEU A 284 -1.52 -13.27 2.64
CA LEU A 284 -0.63 -14.42 2.62
C LEU A 284 -0.28 -14.76 4.07
N ILE A 285 -0.76 -15.90 4.55
CA ILE A 285 -0.55 -16.33 5.92
C ILE A 285 -0.31 -17.83 6.00
N GLY A 286 0.44 -18.26 6.99
CA GLY A 286 0.77 -19.67 7.15
C GLY A 286 1.93 -20.13 6.26
N LEU A 287 2.83 -19.22 5.89
CA LEU A 287 4.01 -19.49 5.09
C LEU A 287 5.16 -19.93 6.02
N TRP A 288 5.06 -21.15 6.57
CA TRP A 288 6.01 -21.65 7.60
C TRP A 288 7.14 -22.50 7.04
N ARG A 289 6.94 -23.07 5.85
CA ARG A 289 7.92 -23.93 5.17
C ARG A 289 9.14 -23.08 4.81
N TYR A 290 10.33 -23.68 4.68
CA TYR A 290 11.51 -22.93 4.20
C TYR A 290 11.24 -22.34 2.82
N ASN A 291 11.80 -21.19 2.43
CA ASN A 291 11.58 -20.63 1.07
C ASN A 291 10.10 -20.49 0.72
N ALA A 292 9.32 -20.08 1.72
CA ALA A 292 7.92 -19.74 1.56
C ALA A 292 7.83 -18.22 1.42
N ASP A 293 8.26 -17.74 0.26
CA ASP A 293 8.23 -16.35 -0.16
C ASP A 293 6.78 -15.88 -0.33
N GLY A 294 6.57 -14.57 -0.24
CA GLY A 294 5.28 -13.91 -0.36
C GLY A 294 4.84 -13.73 -1.81
N ILE A 295 4.99 -12.49 -2.30
CA ILE A 295 4.58 -12.04 -3.64
C ILE A 295 5.84 -11.79 -4.47
N ASP A 296 6.07 -12.62 -5.47
CA ASP A 296 7.22 -12.57 -6.37
C ASP A 296 6.82 -12.11 -7.77
N LEU A 297 7.29 -10.91 -8.14
CA LEU A 297 7.16 -10.36 -9.49
C LEU A 297 8.47 -10.57 -10.24
N CYS A 298 8.56 -11.66 -11.00
CA CYS A 298 9.77 -12.08 -11.70
C CYS A 298 9.74 -11.66 -13.17
N ASN A 299 10.67 -10.81 -13.63
CA ASN A 299 10.73 -10.30 -15.02
C ASN A 299 9.40 -9.70 -15.52
N SER A 300 8.56 -9.21 -14.61
CA SER A 300 7.22 -8.69 -14.90
C SER A 300 7.22 -7.15 -14.99
N ARG A 301 6.18 -6.58 -15.58
CA ARG A 301 6.04 -5.11 -15.74
C ARG A 301 4.61 -4.62 -15.57
N ASN A 302 4.43 -3.34 -15.26
CA ASN A 302 3.11 -2.73 -15.08
C ASN A 302 2.29 -3.51 -14.03
N ALA A 303 2.81 -3.58 -12.81
CA ALA A 303 2.21 -4.32 -11.71
C ALA A 303 1.90 -3.40 -10.54
N THR A 304 0.75 -3.63 -9.91
CA THR A 304 0.28 -2.87 -8.75
C THR A 304 -0.24 -3.83 -7.70
N VAL A 305 0.32 -3.74 -6.49
CA VAL A 305 0.00 -4.56 -5.32
C VAL A 305 -0.45 -3.62 -4.19
N LEU A 306 -1.72 -3.72 -3.79
CA LEU A 306 -2.36 -2.75 -2.90
C LEU A 306 -3.06 -3.41 -1.73
N ASP A 307 -2.99 -2.80 -0.54
CA ASP A 307 -3.84 -3.15 0.60
C ASP A 307 -3.72 -4.63 1.04
N CYS A 308 -2.52 -5.20 0.93
CA CYS A 308 -2.23 -6.62 1.20
C CYS A 308 -1.61 -6.85 2.59
N PHE A 309 -1.78 -8.07 3.12
CA PHE A 309 -1.05 -8.55 4.29
C PHE A 309 -0.16 -9.73 3.91
N VAL A 310 1.10 -9.72 4.33
CA VAL A 310 2.04 -10.83 4.09
C VAL A 310 2.76 -11.20 5.38
N ARG A 311 2.60 -12.45 5.83
CA ARG A 311 3.46 -13.09 6.84
C ARG A 311 4.19 -14.27 6.21
N SER A 312 5.49 -14.12 5.96
CA SER A 312 6.32 -15.08 5.24
C SER A 312 7.52 -15.57 6.06
N PHE A 313 7.96 -16.80 5.79
CA PHE A 313 9.23 -17.35 6.27
C PHE A 313 10.27 -17.39 5.12
N ASP A 314 10.28 -16.34 4.33
CA ASP A 314 11.32 -15.93 3.39
C ASP A 314 10.94 -14.53 2.85
N ASP A 315 11.52 -14.09 1.74
CA ASP A 315 11.27 -12.80 1.09
C ASP A 315 9.75 -12.50 0.91
N SER A 316 9.32 -11.27 1.18
CA SER A 316 7.87 -10.95 1.34
C SER A 316 7.23 -10.25 0.13
N LEU A 317 7.74 -9.08 -0.24
CA LEU A 317 7.29 -8.31 -1.40
C LEU A 317 8.48 -8.09 -2.33
N VAL A 318 8.48 -8.77 -3.47
CA VAL A 318 9.72 -9.04 -4.20
C VAL A 318 9.63 -8.69 -5.68
N VAL A 319 10.68 -8.05 -6.17
CA VAL A 319 10.99 -7.90 -7.60
C VAL A 319 12.25 -8.70 -7.92
N LYS A 320 12.15 -9.68 -8.82
CA LYS A 320 13.27 -10.55 -9.23
C LYS A 320 13.49 -10.51 -10.74
N GLY A 321 14.76 -10.57 -11.16
CA GLY A 321 15.16 -10.82 -12.55
C GLY A 321 15.85 -12.17 -12.65
N LEU A 322 15.20 -13.13 -13.30
CA LEU A 322 15.70 -14.51 -13.42
C LEU A 322 16.44 -14.72 -14.74
N SER A 323 17.48 -15.56 -14.70
CA SER A 323 18.48 -15.66 -15.77
C SER A 323 17.92 -16.12 -17.12
N TYR A 324 16.83 -16.90 -17.12
CA TYR A 324 16.16 -17.36 -18.34
C TYR A 324 15.29 -16.30 -19.01
N TYR A 325 14.99 -15.19 -18.33
CA TYR A 325 14.37 -13.98 -18.89
C TYR A 325 15.30 -12.77 -18.82
N LYS A 326 16.63 -12.99 -18.80
CA LYS A 326 17.66 -11.94 -18.67
C LYS A 326 17.61 -10.80 -19.69
N ASP A 327 16.89 -10.99 -20.80
CA ASP A 327 16.72 -9.99 -21.88
C ASP A 327 15.38 -9.22 -21.76
N VAL A 328 14.59 -9.49 -20.71
CA VAL A 328 13.28 -8.87 -20.46
C VAL A 328 13.42 -7.79 -19.37
N PRO A 329 13.17 -6.51 -19.68
CA PRO A 329 13.22 -5.44 -18.69
C PRO A 329 12.08 -5.54 -17.68
N ILE A 330 12.35 -5.10 -16.46
CA ILE A 330 11.38 -4.98 -15.38
C ILE A 330 11.12 -3.51 -15.16
N SER A 331 9.85 -3.10 -15.21
CA SER A 331 9.53 -1.70 -14.98
C SER A 331 8.12 -1.46 -14.50
N ASN A 332 7.92 -0.31 -13.82
CA ASN A 332 6.61 0.19 -13.40
C ASN A 332 5.91 -0.79 -12.45
N ILE A 333 6.50 -0.93 -11.26
CA ILE A 333 6.03 -1.81 -10.19
C ILE A 333 5.70 -0.96 -8.97
N LEU A 334 4.49 -1.08 -8.45
CA LEU A 334 4.02 -0.41 -7.24
C LEU A 334 3.57 -1.43 -6.21
N PHE A 335 4.17 -1.38 -5.02
CA PHE A 335 3.64 -1.97 -3.79
C PHE A 335 3.19 -0.84 -2.87
N GLU A 336 1.92 -0.84 -2.46
CA GLU A 336 1.41 0.24 -1.61
C GLU A 336 0.38 -0.21 -0.56
N ARG A 337 0.43 0.40 0.63
CA ARG A 337 -0.46 0.10 1.78
C ARG A 337 -0.43 -1.36 2.22
N CYS A 338 0.74 -1.98 2.17
CA CYS A 338 0.93 -3.37 2.59
C CYS A 338 1.41 -3.47 4.05
N VAL A 339 0.93 -4.49 4.77
CA VAL A 339 1.44 -4.87 6.10
C VAL A 339 2.28 -6.13 5.97
N VAL A 340 3.52 -6.08 6.45
CA VAL A 340 4.52 -7.16 6.29
C VAL A 340 5.04 -7.62 7.64
N TRP A 341 4.93 -8.92 7.88
CA TRP A 341 5.57 -9.65 8.98
C TRP A 341 6.55 -10.66 8.38
N ASN A 342 7.82 -10.28 8.33
CA ASN A 342 8.86 -11.07 7.69
C ASN A 342 9.66 -11.87 8.73
N GLU A 343 9.62 -13.19 8.65
CA GLU A 343 10.24 -14.06 9.67
C GLU A 343 11.62 -14.58 9.27
N TRP A 344 11.98 -14.45 7.99
CA TRP A 344 13.27 -14.75 7.39
C TRP A 344 13.41 -13.98 6.06
N GLY A 345 14.62 -13.66 5.58
CA GLY A 345 14.81 -13.04 4.26
C GLY A 345 14.57 -11.52 4.26
N ARG A 346 13.91 -10.99 3.22
CA ARG A 346 13.72 -9.55 3.01
C ARG A 346 12.24 -9.15 3.04
N ALA A 347 11.92 -8.06 3.73
CA ALA A 347 10.54 -7.59 3.78
C ALA A 347 10.12 -6.92 2.46
N LEU A 348 10.91 -5.97 1.97
CA LEU A 348 10.69 -5.25 0.71
C LEU A 348 11.95 -5.35 -0.14
N GLU A 349 11.92 -6.11 -1.25
CA GLU A 349 13.13 -6.52 -1.96
C GLU A 349 13.10 -6.27 -3.46
N ILE A 350 14.26 -5.85 -3.97
CA ILE A 350 14.67 -6.06 -5.36
C ILE A 350 15.91 -6.96 -5.36
N GLY A 351 15.77 -8.21 -5.80
CA GLY A 351 16.82 -9.23 -5.76
C GLY A 351 16.36 -10.55 -5.14
N ALA A 352 17.26 -11.44 -4.75
CA ALA A 352 18.71 -11.39 -5.00
C ALA A 352 19.06 -11.54 -6.50
N GLU A 353 18.24 -12.28 -7.24
CA GLU A 353 18.36 -12.42 -8.69
C GLU A 353 17.88 -11.15 -9.39
N THR A 354 18.76 -10.57 -10.20
CA THR A 354 18.55 -9.29 -10.92
C THR A 354 19.01 -9.41 -12.37
N ALA A 355 18.94 -10.61 -12.95
CA ALA A 355 19.20 -10.89 -14.35
C ALA A 355 18.06 -10.33 -15.22
N SER A 356 18.27 -9.10 -15.66
CA SER A 356 17.41 -8.29 -16.53
C SER A 356 18.30 -7.23 -17.18
N PRO A 357 18.03 -6.70 -18.38
CA PRO A 357 18.79 -5.56 -18.88
C PRO A 357 18.61 -4.31 -17.98
N GLU A 358 17.42 -4.14 -17.41
CA GLU A 358 17.03 -2.96 -16.65
C GLU A 358 15.98 -3.33 -15.59
N ILE A 359 16.08 -2.75 -14.40
CA ILE A 359 15.04 -2.77 -13.37
C ILE A 359 14.76 -1.32 -12.98
N SER A 360 13.63 -0.77 -13.40
CA SER A 360 13.36 0.65 -13.18
C SER A 360 11.94 1.00 -12.75
N GLN A 361 11.75 2.15 -12.12
CA GLN A 361 10.42 2.61 -11.66
C GLN A 361 9.75 1.59 -10.73
N VAL A 362 10.47 1.21 -9.67
CA VAL A 362 9.95 0.35 -8.59
C VAL A 362 9.67 1.21 -7.38
N THR A 363 8.44 1.17 -6.87
CA THR A 363 8.02 1.96 -5.72
C THR A 363 7.40 1.06 -4.66
N PHE A 364 7.95 1.14 -3.45
CA PHE A 364 7.31 0.67 -2.23
C PHE A 364 6.81 1.91 -1.47
N ARG A 365 5.51 1.98 -1.19
CA ARG A 365 4.90 3.17 -0.60
C ARG A 365 3.91 2.87 0.51
N ASP A 366 4.00 3.58 1.62
CA ASP A 366 3.04 3.45 2.72
C ASP A 366 2.93 2.01 3.30
N CYS A 367 4.07 1.29 3.37
CA CYS A 367 4.11 -0.07 3.91
C CYS A 367 4.52 -0.10 5.39
N ASP A 368 3.85 -0.96 6.16
CA ASP A 368 4.13 -1.25 7.56
C ASP A 368 4.88 -2.58 7.70
N VAL A 369 6.18 -2.53 7.98
CA VAL A 369 6.98 -3.71 8.35
C VAL A 369 6.86 -3.88 9.86
N VAL A 370 5.86 -4.63 10.30
CA VAL A 370 5.55 -4.81 11.74
C VAL A 370 6.53 -5.74 12.45
N ARG A 371 7.27 -6.55 11.67
CA ARG A 371 8.36 -7.41 12.15
C ARG A 371 9.27 -7.79 10.97
N THR A 372 10.58 -7.80 11.18
CA THR A 372 11.54 -8.45 10.28
C THR A 372 12.69 -9.08 11.05
N ALA A 373 13.13 -10.26 10.61
CA ALA A 373 14.28 -10.96 11.18
C ALA A 373 15.62 -10.48 10.60
N GLU A 374 15.66 -10.00 9.35
CA GLU A 374 16.93 -9.64 8.68
C GLU A 374 16.94 -8.23 8.09
N ILE A 375 16.21 -7.92 7.01
CA ILE A 375 16.28 -6.61 6.34
C ILE A 375 14.88 -6.12 5.94
N ALA A 376 14.57 -4.86 6.28
CA ALA A 376 13.28 -4.24 5.96
C ALA A 376 13.19 -3.71 4.53
N MET A 377 14.13 -2.87 4.09
CA MET A 377 14.20 -2.32 2.74
C MET A 377 15.50 -2.76 2.08
N ASP A 378 15.41 -3.47 0.97
CA ASP A 378 16.57 -4.12 0.35
C ASP A 378 16.60 -3.95 -1.18
N VAL A 379 17.81 -3.67 -1.68
CA VAL A 379 18.18 -3.89 -3.08
C VAL A 379 19.45 -4.73 -3.08
N GLN A 380 19.29 -6.04 -3.14
CA GLN A 380 20.37 -7.02 -3.27
C GLN A 380 20.64 -7.31 -4.75
N HIS A 381 21.52 -6.50 -5.33
CA HIS A 381 21.85 -6.58 -6.75
C HIS A 381 22.97 -7.61 -7.02
N GLY A 382 22.59 -8.75 -7.58
CA GLY A 382 23.50 -9.85 -7.93
C GLY A 382 24.08 -9.83 -9.35
N ASP A 383 23.35 -9.28 -10.33
CA ASP A 383 23.52 -9.61 -11.76
C ASP A 383 23.63 -8.37 -12.66
N ARG A 384 23.22 -8.45 -13.93
CA ARG A 384 23.54 -7.47 -14.99
C ARG A 384 22.69 -6.19 -15.04
N ALA A 385 21.58 -6.10 -14.28
CA ALA A 385 20.61 -5.02 -14.45
C ALA A 385 21.15 -3.61 -14.22
N ALA A 386 20.81 -2.67 -15.10
CA ALA A 386 20.79 -1.27 -14.71
C ALA A 386 19.59 -1.02 -13.79
N ILE A 387 19.83 -0.94 -12.47
CA ILE A 387 18.78 -0.68 -11.48
C ILE A 387 18.67 0.82 -11.24
N HIS A 388 17.52 1.44 -11.52
CA HIS A 388 17.33 2.87 -11.25
C HIS A 388 15.90 3.33 -11.02
N ASP A 389 15.75 4.53 -10.46
CA ASP A 389 14.44 5.14 -10.15
C ASP A 389 13.62 4.24 -9.20
N VAL A 390 14.28 3.80 -8.12
CA VAL A 390 13.67 3.03 -7.04
C VAL A 390 13.28 3.96 -5.91
N THR A 391 12.07 3.82 -5.38
CA THR A 391 11.56 4.66 -4.30
C THR A 391 11.03 3.80 -3.16
N PHE A 392 11.55 4.04 -1.95
CA PHE A 392 10.94 3.66 -0.69
C PHE A 392 10.34 4.91 -0.06
N GLU A 393 9.02 4.96 0.09
CA GLU A 393 8.32 6.14 0.59
C GLU A 393 7.35 5.78 1.71
N ARG A 394 7.38 6.50 2.83
CA ARG A 394 6.51 6.26 3.99
C ARG A 394 6.56 4.83 4.51
N ILE A 395 7.75 4.22 4.54
CA ILE A 395 7.95 2.88 5.11
C ILE A 395 8.11 2.98 6.63
N ARG A 396 7.38 2.16 7.38
CA ARG A 396 7.40 2.16 8.85
C ARG A 396 7.87 0.80 9.35
N LEU A 397 9.04 0.76 9.97
CA LEU A 397 9.62 -0.45 10.55
C LEU A 397 9.45 -0.47 12.07
N GLU A 398 8.74 -1.47 12.58
CA GLU A 398 8.68 -1.76 14.01
C GLU A 398 9.72 -2.83 14.38
N VAL A 399 10.62 -2.50 15.31
CA VAL A 399 11.65 -3.40 15.84
C VAL A 399 11.29 -3.77 17.27
N ASP A 400 11.19 -5.06 17.56
CA ASP A 400 10.90 -5.52 18.91
C ASP A 400 12.01 -5.19 19.90
N ASP A 401 11.60 -4.96 21.14
CA ASP A 401 12.49 -4.77 22.28
C ASP A 401 13.42 -5.97 22.50
N VAL A 402 12.92 -7.16 22.23
CA VAL A 402 13.68 -8.42 22.29
C VAL A 402 13.54 -9.10 20.94
N ASN A 403 14.61 -9.04 20.15
CA ASN A 403 14.71 -9.75 18.89
C ASN A 403 15.84 -10.79 18.95
N TYR A 404 15.64 -11.93 18.30
CA TYR A 404 16.55 -13.06 18.33
C TYR A 404 17.31 -13.20 17.01
N ALA A 405 18.58 -13.58 17.10
CA ALA A 405 19.44 -13.70 15.94
C ALA A 405 18.97 -14.81 15.00
N PRO A 406 18.81 -14.54 13.69
CA PRO A 406 18.65 -15.57 12.67
C PRO A 406 19.82 -16.55 12.71
N GLN A 407 19.52 -17.85 12.58
CA GLN A 407 20.53 -18.90 12.61
C GLN A 407 20.35 -19.83 11.40
N ILE A 408 21.45 -20.12 10.70
CA ILE A 408 21.48 -21.18 9.70
C ILE A 408 21.66 -22.54 10.38
N GLN A 409 20.80 -23.49 10.02
CA GLN A 409 20.79 -24.87 10.47
C GLN A 409 21.79 -25.70 9.68
N ASN A 410 22.97 -25.92 10.27
CA ASN A 410 24.03 -26.74 9.69
C ASN A 410 23.87 -28.23 10.04
N GLY A 411 22.75 -28.83 9.65
CA GLY A 411 22.43 -30.25 9.88
C GLY A 411 21.13 -30.48 10.65
N ARG A 412 20.52 -31.66 10.46
CA ARG A 412 19.20 -31.99 11.02
C ARG A 412 19.12 -31.94 12.55
N ASP A 413 20.21 -32.29 13.22
CA ASP A 413 20.27 -32.34 14.69
C ASP A 413 20.66 -30.98 15.32
N ALA A 414 20.99 -29.97 14.51
CA ALA A 414 21.32 -28.65 15.04
C ALA A 414 20.07 -27.99 15.65
N THR A 415 20.24 -27.37 16.82
CA THR A 415 19.17 -26.69 17.55
C THR A 415 19.33 -25.17 17.47
N TYR A 416 18.22 -24.45 17.52
CA TYR A 416 18.23 -23.00 17.60
C TYR A 416 18.78 -22.53 18.95
N THR A 417 19.77 -21.64 18.93
CA THR A 417 20.42 -21.16 20.17
C THR A 417 19.82 -19.86 20.72
N GLY A 418 19.03 -19.14 19.92
CA GLY A 418 18.21 -18.01 20.38
C GLY A 418 19.00 -16.89 21.05
N GLN A 419 20.07 -16.40 20.40
CA GLN A 419 20.83 -15.27 20.93
C GLN A 419 19.99 -13.98 20.86
N PRO A 420 19.65 -13.34 22.00
CA PRO A 420 18.86 -12.12 22.01
C PRO A 420 19.70 -10.89 21.66
N GLY A 421 19.03 -9.77 21.39
CA GLY A 421 19.68 -8.49 21.10
C GLY A 421 20.06 -8.30 19.63
N HIS A 422 19.51 -9.14 18.75
CA HIS A 422 19.69 -9.01 17.31
C HIS A 422 19.05 -7.73 16.79
N ARG A 423 19.67 -7.13 15.76
CA ARG A 423 19.20 -5.91 15.13
C ARG A 423 19.01 -6.22 13.64
N PRO A 424 17.76 -6.21 13.12
CA PRO A 424 17.56 -6.27 11.69
C PRO A 424 18.11 -4.99 11.05
N HIS A 425 18.33 -4.99 9.74
CA HIS A 425 18.71 -3.81 9.00
C HIS A 425 17.47 -3.04 8.54
N PHE A 426 17.56 -1.71 8.53
CA PHE A 426 16.48 -0.86 8.03
C PHE A 426 16.57 -0.70 6.51
N LEU A 427 17.75 -0.35 6.00
CA LEU A 427 18.02 -0.19 4.58
C LEU A 427 19.34 -0.88 4.20
N VAL A 428 19.31 -1.74 3.18
CA VAL A 428 20.52 -2.28 2.56
C VAL A 428 20.46 -2.08 1.05
N LEU A 429 21.47 -1.39 0.51
CA LEU A 429 21.69 -1.25 -0.93
C LEU A 429 23.05 -1.87 -1.26
N VAL A 430 23.07 -3.01 -1.93
CA VAL A 430 24.32 -3.73 -2.14
C VAL A 430 24.43 -4.31 -3.54
N ILE A 431 25.59 -4.11 -4.17
CA ILE A 431 26.00 -4.86 -5.34
C ILE A 431 27.02 -5.90 -4.89
N LEU A 432 26.68 -7.17 -5.02
CA LEU A 432 27.52 -8.27 -4.57
C LEU A 432 27.41 -9.48 -5.50
N ARG A 433 28.41 -10.36 -5.44
CA ARG A 433 28.30 -11.68 -6.06
C ARG A 433 27.58 -12.62 -5.10
N GLY A 434 26.26 -12.73 -5.25
CA GLY A 434 25.41 -13.57 -4.39
C GLY A 434 25.54 -15.06 -4.69
N ALA A 435 25.13 -15.91 -3.75
CA ALA A 435 25.03 -17.35 -3.97
C ALA A 435 23.95 -17.73 -5.01
N TRP A 436 22.98 -16.83 -5.20
CA TRP A 436 21.84 -16.97 -6.12
C TRP A 436 22.07 -16.31 -7.48
N SER A 437 23.17 -15.57 -7.64
CA SER A 437 23.54 -14.95 -8.91
C SER A 437 24.20 -15.98 -9.83
N THR A 438 23.50 -16.37 -10.89
CA THR A 438 24.02 -17.22 -11.96
C THR A 438 24.65 -16.42 -13.10
N ASP A 439 24.37 -15.11 -13.16
CA ASP A 439 24.92 -14.21 -14.17
C ASP A 439 26.39 -13.86 -13.88
N ARG A 440 27.17 -13.72 -14.97
CA ARG A 440 28.58 -13.32 -14.88
C ARG A 440 28.76 -11.83 -15.10
N GLU A 441 27.78 -11.14 -15.65
CA GLU A 441 27.77 -9.69 -15.78
C GLU A 441 27.19 -9.02 -14.54
N ARG A 442 27.65 -7.80 -14.26
CA ARG A 442 27.22 -6.99 -13.13
C ARG A 442 26.69 -5.66 -13.66
N GLY A 443 25.68 -5.14 -12.98
CA GLY A 443 25.00 -3.91 -13.34
C GLY A 443 25.39 -2.73 -12.46
N THR A 444 24.50 -1.74 -12.39
CA THR A 444 24.71 -0.51 -11.64
C THR A 444 23.45 -0.14 -10.88
N MET A 445 23.59 0.66 -9.81
CA MET A 445 22.46 1.18 -9.05
C MET A 445 22.45 2.71 -9.08
N ARG A 446 21.34 3.32 -9.53
CA ARG A 446 21.18 4.77 -9.67
C ARG A 446 19.86 5.29 -9.10
N ASN A 447 19.82 6.56 -8.69
CA ASN A 447 18.57 7.27 -8.38
C ASN A 447 17.66 6.50 -7.39
N ILE A 448 18.19 6.22 -6.20
CA ILE A 448 17.43 5.55 -5.14
C ILE A 448 16.91 6.61 -4.18
N VAL A 449 15.60 6.63 -3.95
CA VAL A 449 14.94 7.60 -3.06
C VAL A 449 14.40 6.87 -1.84
N VAL A 450 14.73 7.39 -0.66
CA VAL A 450 14.19 6.95 0.64
C VAL A 450 13.56 8.16 1.31
N ARG A 451 12.22 8.22 1.36
CA ARG A 451 11.48 9.40 1.77
C ARG A 451 10.46 9.07 2.86
N ASP A 452 10.40 9.89 3.90
CA ASP A 452 9.41 9.78 4.98
C ASP A 452 9.41 8.40 5.67
N CYS A 453 10.54 7.69 5.65
CA CYS A 453 10.67 6.37 6.26
C CYS A 453 11.00 6.50 7.74
N SER A 454 10.40 5.66 8.58
CA SER A 454 10.64 5.67 10.02
C SER A 454 10.86 4.29 10.60
N THR A 455 11.60 4.23 11.71
CA THR A 455 11.72 3.04 12.53
C THR A 455 11.48 3.34 14.00
N THR A 456 10.82 2.41 14.69
CA THR A 456 10.55 2.46 16.14
C THR A 456 11.05 1.21 16.83
N GLY A 457 11.73 1.37 17.96
CA GLY A 457 12.20 0.25 18.80
C GLY A 457 13.38 0.64 19.69
N LYS A 458 13.65 -0.14 20.75
CA LYS A 458 14.83 0.06 21.61
C LYS A 458 16.13 -0.26 20.90
N LEU A 459 16.12 -1.27 20.05
CA LEU A 459 17.26 -1.73 19.28
C LEU A 459 17.27 -1.03 17.92
N LEU A 460 18.15 -0.05 17.74
CA LEU A 460 18.20 0.72 16.50
C LEU A 460 18.76 -0.12 15.34
N PRO A 461 18.00 -0.31 14.25
CA PRO A 461 18.42 -1.10 13.11
C PRO A 461 19.51 -0.37 12.31
N PRO A 462 20.68 -0.99 12.02
CA PRO A 462 21.67 -0.39 11.14
C PRO A 462 21.22 -0.37 9.68
N SER A 463 21.93 0.39 8.86
CA SER A 463 21.77 0.41 7.40
C SER A 463 23.13 0.37 6.70
N ALA A 464 23.19 -0.16 5.49
CA ALA A 464 24.45 -0.34 4.76
C ALA A 464 24.30 -0.13 3.25
N LEU A 465 25.21 0.65 2.66
CA LEU A 465 25.29 0.89 1.22
C LEU A 465 26.66 0.41 0.71
N SER A 466 26.74 -0.38 -0.36
CA SER A 466 28.02 -0.79 -0.95
C SER A 466 27.90 -1.10 -2.43
N GLY A 467 28.83 -0.58 -3.24
CA GLY A 467 29.05 -1.05 -4.61
C GLY A 467 30.03 -2.22 -4.64
N PHE A 468 30.28 -2.74 -5.85
CA PHE A 468 31.14 -3.90 -6.08
C PHE A 468 32.55 -3.51 -6.57
N ASP A 469 32.64 -2.64 -7.58
CA ASP A 469 33.88 -2.08 -8.11
C ASP A 469 33.64 -0.69 -8.75
N GLU A 470 34.67 -0.07 -9.34
CA GLU A 470 34.62 1.28 -9.93
C GLU A 470 33.60 1.43 -11.08
N THR A 471 33.20 0.33 -11.72
CA THR A 471 32.26 0.29 -12.84
C THR A 471 30.88 -0.25 -12.46
N HIS A 472 30.77 -0.87 -11.29
CA HIS A 472 29.56 -1.46 -10.72
C HIS A 472 29.30 -0.85 -9.33
N ASP A 473 28.98 0.44 -9.34
CA ASP A 473 28.85 1.32 -8.18
C ASP A 473 27.38 1.62 -7.83
N VAL A 474 27.16 2.16 -6.62
CA VAL A 474 25.88 2.74 -6.19
C VAL A 474 26.00 4.26 -6.22
N LYS A 475 25.11 4.95 -6.93
CA LYS A 475 25.20 6.41 -7.11
C LYS A 475 23.85 7.12 -7.08
N GLY A 476 23.77 8.25 -6.38
CA GLY A 476 22.56 9.08 -6.36
C GLY A 476 21.51 8.47 -5.43
N VAL A 477 21.84 8.42 -4.13
CA VAL A 477 20.92 7.97 -3.08
C VAL A 477 20.43 9.21 -2.34
N MET A 478 19.14 9.48 -2.41
CA MET A 478 18.49 10.59 -1.73
C MET A 478 17.70 10.08 -0.52
N ILE A 479 17.99 10.61 0.65
CA ILE A 479 17.30 10.28 1.90
C ILE A 479 16.67 11.56 2.43
N SER A 480 15.34 11.59 2.58
CA SER A 480 14.66 12.76 3.13
C SER A 480 13.64 12.39 4.19
N ASN A 481 13.60 13.18 5.26
CA ASN A 481 12.68 13.01 6.38
C ASN A 481 12.69 11.57 6.99
N MET A 482 13.88 10.94 7.05
CA MET A 482 14.03 9.69 7.77
C MET A 482 13.90 9.93 9.27
N GLN A 483 13.20 9.04 9.99
CA GLN A 483 12.99 9.17 11.42
C GLN A 483 13.40 7.91 12.18
N ILE A 484 14.07 8.11 13.31
CA ILE A 484 14.40 7.04 14.25
C ILE A 484 13.75 7.39 15.60
N ASN A 485 12.82 6.57 16.06
CA ASN A 485 12.05 6.80 17.28
C ASN A 485 11.42 8.21 17.33
N GLY A 486 10.85 8.65 16.20
CA GLY A 486 10.20 9.96 16.05
C GLY A 486 11.16 11.16 15.93
N LYS A 487 12.48 10.95 16.02
CA LYS A 487 13.47 12.00 15.75
C LYS A 487 13.86 11.97 14.27
N VAL A 488 13.68 13.09 13.58
CA VAL A 488 14.23 13.29 12.23
C VAL A 488 15.75 13.25 12.29
N VAL A 489 16.36 12.37 11.50
CA VAL A 489 17.82 12.26 11.39
C VAL A 489 18.32 13.16 10.27
N THR A 490 19.44 13.83 10.51
CA THR A 490 19.98 14.88 9.60
C THR A 490 21.37 14.55 9.06
N SER A 491 21.94 13.42 9.46
CA SER A 491 23.22 12.90 8.97
C SER A 491 23.16 11.39 8.78
N LEU A 492 24.06 10.84 7.97
CA LEU A 492 24.18 9.39 7.77
C LEU A 492 24.55 8.65 9.07
N GLU A 493 25.35 9.29 9.92
CA GLU A 493 25.72 8.74 11.24
C GLU A 493 24.48 8.65 12.16
N GLU A 494 23.68 9.72 12.24
CA GLU A 494 22.43 9.70 13.01
C GLU A 494 21.44 8.66 12.46
N ALA A 495 21.42 8.45 11.15
CA ALA A 495 20.61 7.46 10.47
C ALA A 495 21.14 6.01 10.62
N GLY A 496 22.33 5.82 11.21
CA GLY A 496 22.96 4.50 11.32
C GLY A 496 23.37 3.89 9.97
N ILE A 497 23.62 4.72 8.96
CA ILE A 497 23.95 4.29 7.59
C ILE A 497 25.47 4.21 7.43
N SER A 498 25.96 3.00 7.17
CA SER A 498 27.35 2.76 6.79
C SER A 498 27.51 2.86 5.27
N VAL A 499 28.39 3.73 4.81
CA VAL A 499 28.71 3.88 3.38
C VAL A 499 30.01 3.12 3.09
N GLY A 500 29.88 2.02 2.35
CA GLY A 500 30.95 1.15 1.90
C GLY A 500 31.66 1.65 0.63
N PRO A 501 32.54 0.81 0.04
CA PRO A 501 33.28 1.16 -1.16
C PRO A 501 32.36 1.33 -2.38
N PHE A 502 32.81 2.12 -3.36
CA PHE A 502 32.11 2.35 -4.63
C PHE A 502 30.67 2.86 -4.47
N VAL A 503 30.47 3.73 -3.48
CA VAL A 503 29.21 4.47 -3.27
C VAL A 503 29.50 5.96 -3.38
N SER A 504 28.68 6.70 -4.14
CA SER A 504 28.84 8.15 -4.30
C SER A 504 27.51 8.89 -4.41
N ASP A 505 27.52 10.21 -4.15
CA ASP A 505 26.31 11.06 -4.22
C ASP A 505 25.16 10.57 -3.31
N VAL A 506 25.50 10.25 -2.06
CA VAL A 506 24.52 9.97 -1.00
C VAL A 506 24.20 11.28 -0.29
N ARG A 507 22.92 11.67 -0.30
CA ARG A 507 22.44 12.90 0.31
C ARG A 507 21.40 12.57 1.36
N ILE A 508 21.47 13.30 2.47
CA ILE A 508 20.43 13.30 3.47
C ILE A 508 19.94 14.73 3.67
N GLU A 509 18.63 14.92 3.54
CA GLU A 509 17.99 16.22 3.58
C GLU A 509 16.96 16.28 4.72
N ALA A 510 16.95 17.41 5.43
CA ALA A 510 15.85 17.76 6.32
C ALA A 510 14.56 17.99 5.49
N PRO A 511 13.36 17.76 6.05
CA PRO A 511 12.11 17.85 5.31
C PRO A 511 11.95 19.21 4.62
N ASN A 512 12.09 19.23 3.29
CA ASN A 512 11.61 20.28 2.42
C ASN A 512 10.40 19.72 1.66
N GLY A 513 9.21 20.24 1.94
CA GLY A 513 7.90 19.67 1.57
C GLY A 513 7.55 19.72 0.07
N GLY A 514 8.28 19.01 -0.78
CA GLY A 514 7.95 18.81 -2.19
C GLY A 514 7.84 17.33 -2.58
N GLU A 515 6.68 16.94 -3.11
CA GLU A 515 6.42 15.58 -3.60
C GLU A 515 6.93 15.43 -5.05
N THR A 516 7.57 14.31 -5.36
CA THR A 516 8.03 13.96 -6.73
C THR A 516 7.71 12.50 -7.05
N ALA A 517 7.10 12.22 -8.20
CA ALA A 517 6.79 10.86 -8.67
C ALA A 517 7.59 10.49 -9.95
N PRO A 518 8.08 9.24 -10.08
CA PRO A 518 8.74 8.76 -11.30
C PRO A 518 7.71 8.25 -12.35
N GLY A 519 7.96 8.56 -13.62
CA GLY A 519 7.28 8.01 -14.82
C GLY A 519 8.24 8.19 -16.01
N THR A 520 8.03 7.67 -17.22
CA THR A 520 8.91 7.96 -18.40
C THR A 520 8.31 8.97 -19.38
N GLY A 521 7.13 9.51 -19.08
CA GLY A 521 6.39 10.44 -19.93
C GLY A 521 6.82 11.91 -19.82
N LYS A 522 6.16 12.75 -20.63
CA LYS A 522 6.28 14.21 -20.58
C LYS A 522 6.10 14.71 -19.14
N LYS A 523 6.80 15.79 -18.81
CA LYS A 523 6.94 16.34 -17.48
C LYS A 523 5.89 17.41 -17.21
N ILE A 524 5.15 17.28 -16.10
CA ILE A 524 4.18 18.26 -15.65
C ILE A 524 4.65 18.87 -14.33
N LEU A 525 4.74 20.19 -14.25
CA LEU A 525 5.07 20.90 -13.03
C LEU A 525 3.85 21.68 -12.56
N PHE A 526 3.46 21.48 -11.30
CA PHE A 526 2.46 22.29 -10.62
C PHE A 526 3.16 23.21 -9.62
N LEU A 527 3.00 24.52 -9.81
CA LEU A 527 3.45 25.54 -8.86
C LEU A 527 2.22 26.24 -8.31
N GLY A 528 1.98 26.19 -7.01
CA GLY A 528 0.85 26.90 -6.45
C GLY A 528 0.91 27.02 -4.94
N ASN A 529 -0.22 27.28 -4.30
CA ASN A 529 -0.30 27.50 -2.86
C ASN A 529 -1.07 26.39 -2.15
N SER A 530 -1.73 26.67 -1.03
CA SER A 530 -2.47 25.67 -0.26
C SER A 530 -3.55 24.97 -1.05
N ILE A 531 -4.15 25.61 -2.06
CA ILE A 531 -5.11 24.95 -2.98
C ILE A 531 -4.43 23.86 -3.80
N THR A 532 -3.13 24.00 -4.06
CA THR A 532 -2.32 23.06 -4.87
C THR A 532 -1.68 21.98 -4.03
N LEU A 533 -0.98 22.33 -2.95
CA LEU A 533 -0.34 21.37 -2.07
C LEU A 533 -0.23 21.99 -0.68
N HIS A 534 -0.69 21.31 0.35
CA HIS A 534 -0.42 21.71 1.72
C HIS A 534 -0.23 20.48 2.59
N GLY A 535 0.91 20.40 3.28
CA GLY A 535 1.17 19.32 4.23
C GLY A 535 0.27 19.37 5.47
N PRO A 536 0.24 18.30 6.28
CA PRO A 536 -0.58 18.25 7.47
C PRO A 536 -0.27 19.41 8.42
N ASN A 537 -1.31 20.01 8.98
CA ASN A 537 -1.21 21.04 10.01
C ASN A 537 -2.37 20.89 11.01
N GLU A 538 -2.07 20.26 12.14
CA GLU A 538 -3.02 19.98 13.21
C GLU A 538 -3.68 21.25 13.77
N SER A 539 -2.96 22.39 13.79
CA SER A 539 -3.47 23.65 14.34
C SER A 539 -4.68 24.21 13.58
N ILE A 540 -4.86 23.80 12.33
CA ILE A 540 -5.99 24.16 11.47
C ILE A 540 -6.89 22.96 11.15
N GLY A 541 -6.68 21.81 11.81
CA GLY A 541 -7.44 20.58 11.60
C GLY A 541 -7.25 19.97 10.20
N TRP A 542 -6.12 20.22 9.53
CA TRP A 542 -5.81 19.68 8.22
C TRP A 542 -4.82 18.52 8.35
N THR A 543 -5.19 17.33 7.88
CA THR A 543 -4.36 16.11 7.98
C THR A 543 -3.85 15.61 6.63
N GLY A 544 -4.31 16.19 5.52
CA GLY A 544 -3.90 15.81 4.17
C GLY A 544 -2.52 16.35 3.79
N ASN A 545 -1.95 15.77 2.73
CA ASN A 545 -0.72 16.24 2.08
C ASN A 545 -0.94 16.42 0.57
N TRP A 546 -1.98 17.17 0.22
CA TRP A 546 -2.44 17.41 -1.16
C TRP A 546 -3.19 18.76 -1.19
N GLY A 547 -3.94 19.07 -2.25
CA GLY A 547 -4.74 20.31 -2.31
C GLY A 547 -5.65 20.49 -1.10
N MET A 548 -5.44 21.57 -0.33
CA MET A 548 -6.13 21.81 0.93
C MET A 548 -7.64 21.81 0.76
N ALA A 549 -8.30 21.11 1.67
CA ALA A 549 -9.73 20.91 1.74
C ALA A 549 -10.33 19.97 0.68
N ALA A 550 -9.56 19.32 -0.20
CA ALA A 550 -10.02 18.10 -0.89
C ALA A 550 -10.10 16.93 0.11
N SER A 551 -11.09 16.06 -0.01
CA SER A 551 -11.30 14.97 0.97
C SER A 551 -10.32 13.81 0.82
N ALA A 552 -9.71 13.68 -0.35
CA ALA A 552 -8.70 12.67 -0.65
C ALA A 552 -7.76 13.20 -1.74
N VAL A 553 -6.56 12.61 -1.83
CA VAL A 553 -5.53 13.00 -2.80
C VAL A 553 -6.04 12.93 -4.24
N GLU A 554 -6.76 11.89 -4.59
CA GLU A 554 -7.31 11.67 -5.93
C GLU A 554 -8.46 12.60 -6.32
N LYS A 555 -8.89 13.46 -5.38
CA LYS A 555 -9.96 14.43 -5.58
C LYS A 555 -9.48 15.88 -5.59
N ASP A 556 -8.19 16.13 -5.35
CA ASP A 556 -7.66 17.47 -5.55
C ASP A 556 -7.55 17.79 -7.05
N TYR A 557 -7.41 19.07 -7.39
CA TYR A 557 -7.45 19.46 -8.79
C TYR A 557 -6.22 18.94 -9.56
N LEU A 558 -5.06 18.80 -8.92
CA LEU A 558 -3.82 18.44 -9.63
C LEU A 558 -3.84 16.97 -10.03
N HIS A 559 -4.29 16.08 -9.16
CA HIS A 559 -4.43 14.65 -9.43
C HIS A 559 -5.56 14.39 -10.43
N LEU A 560 -6.62 15.21 -10.41
CA LEU A 560 -7.67 15.18 -11.43
C LEU A 560 -7.15 15.65 -12.80
N VAL A 561 -6.32 16.70 -12.87
CA VAL A 561 -5.66 17.12 -14.11
C VAL A 561 -4.72 16.02 -14.62
N LEU A 562 -3.91 15.43 -13.74
CA LEU A 562 -2.99 14.33 -14.08
C LEU A 562 -3.75 13.13 -14.65
N ARG A 563 -4.82 12.71 -13.99
CA ARG A 563 -5.68 11.61 -14.45
C ARG A 563 -6.28 11.93 -15.82
N ALA A 564 -6.92 13.08 -15.96
CA ALA A 564 -7.58 13.49 -17.19
C ALA A 564 -6.60 13.55 -18.37
N LEU A 565 -5.40 14.10 -18.18
CA LEU A 565 -4.39 14.14 -19.24
C LEU A 565 -3.83 12.75 -19.55
N SER A 566 -3.66 11.88 -18.55
CA SER A 566 -3.17 10.51 -18.75
C SER A 566 -4.18 9.62 -19.49
N GLU A 567 -5.48 9.85 -19.27
CA GLU A 567 -6.58 9.12 -19.91
C GLU A 567 -6.91 9.61 -21.33
N MET A 568 -6.29 10.69 -21.79
CA MET A 568 -6.47 11.26 -23.13
C MET A 568 -5.24 10.97 -23.99
N PRO A 569 -5.20 9.94 -24.85
CA PRO A 569 -4.03 9.61 -25.65
C PRO A 569 -3.55 10.75 -26.55
N GLU A 570 -4.49 11.56 -27.08
CA GLU A 570 -4.23 12.78 -27.84
C GLU A 570 -3.58 13.90 -27.01
N SER A 571 -3.44 13.69 -25.69
CA SER A 571 -2.78 14.63 -24.81
C SER A 571 -1.26 14.66 -24.96
N GLY A 572 -0.68 13.54 -25.39
CA GLY A 572 0.77 13.33 -25.36
C GLY A 572 1.36 13.21 -23.95
N PHE A 573 0.53 13.18 -22.90
CA PHE A 573 0.91 12.98 -21.49
C PHE A 573 0.45 11.60 -21.00
N SER A 574 0.77 10.53 -21.74
CA SER A 574 0.58 9.16 -21.24
C SER A 574 1.61 8.87 -20.15
N ALA A 575 1.16 8.60 -18.92
CA ALA A 575 2.01 8.39 -17.74
C ALA A 575 3.06 9.51 -17.50
N PRO A 576 2.64 10.76 -17.26
CA PRO A 576 3.54 11.88 -17.16
C PRO A 576 4.38 11.84 -15.87
N LYS A 577 5.66 12.22 -15.95
CA LYS A 577 6.43 12.61 -14.75
C LYS A 577 5.80 13.86 -14.18
N PHE A 578 5.66 13.99 -12.87
CA PHE A 578 5.23 15.26 -12.30
C PHE A 578 5.98 15.67 -11.05
N ARG A 579 6.02 16.99 -10.84
CA ARG A 579 6.45 17.63 -9.60
C ARG A 579 5.39 18.63 -9.17
N VAL A 580 5.27 18.79 -7.87
CA VAL A 580 4.41 19.80 -7.26
C VAL A 580 5.20 20.56 -6.21
N LEU A 581 5.10 21.89 -6.22
CA LEU A 581 5.68 22.74 -5.19
C LEU A 581 4.63 23.72 -4.66
N ASN A 582 4.56 23.80 -3.33
CA ASN A 582 3.94 24.93 -2.68
C ASN A 582 4.91 26.12 -2.70
N ILE A 583 4.51 27.19 -3.38
CA ILE A 583 5.25 28.45 -3.52
C ILE A 583 4.49 29.62 -2.86
N ALA A 584 3.72 29.39 -1.80
CA ALA A 584 3.01 30.45 -1.09
C ALA A 584 3.96 31.54 -0.55
N ASP A 585 5.22 31.21 -0.29
CA ASP A 585 6.23 32.20 0.11
C ASP A 585 6.62 33.14 -1.04
N PHE A 586 6.57 32.69 -2.30
CA PHE A 586 6.67 33.59 -3.45
C PHE A 586 5.51 34.59 -3.44
N GLU A 587 4.28 34.15 -3.19
CA GLU A 587 3.14 35.07 -3.14
C GLU A 587 3.28 36.13 -2.04
N ARG A 588 3.77 35.73 -0.86
CA ARG A 588 3.96 36.62 0.29
C ARG A 588 5.16 37.57 0.12
N GLN A 589 6.15 37.18 -0.67
CA GLN A 589 7.44 37.87 -0.80
C GLN A 589 7.88 38.06 -2.26
N TYR A 590 6.94 38.25 -3.18
CA TYR A 590 7.20 38.22 -4.63
C TYR A 590 8.28 39.22 -5.07
N ALA A 591 8.41 40.34 -4.37
CA ALA A 591 9.37 41.40 -4.64
C ALA A 591 10.83 40.96 -4.43
N THR A 592 11.08 40.03 -3.50
CA THR A 592 12.42 39.64 -3.05
C THR A 592 12.67 38.14 -3.12
N PHE A 593 11.69 37.35 -3.58
CA PHE A 593 11.80 35.91 -3.63
C PHE A 593 12.90 35.48 -4.63
N PRO A 594 13.92 34.73 -4.20
CA PRO A 594 15.04 34.36 -5.08
C PRO A 594 14.65 33.16 -5.96
N ILE A 595 14.01 33.44 -7.09
CA ILE A 595 13.42 32.46 -8.02
C ILE A 595 14.44 31.40 -8.46
N GLU A 596 15.58 31.80 -9.04
CA GLU A 596 16.56 30.85 -9.58
C GLU A 596 17.19 29.95 -8.49
N GLU A 597 17.27 30.43 -7.25
CA GLU A 597 17.83 29.67 -6.13
C GLU A 597 16.79 28.72 -5.53
N LYS A 598 15.61 29.24 -5.18
CA LYS A 598 14.56 28.50 -4.47
C LYS A 598 13.79 27.55 -5.35
N LEU A 599 13.68 27.84 -6.64
CA LEU A 599 13.00 27.00 -7.62
C LEU A 599 13.97 26.31 -8.57
N ARG A 600 15.27 26.26 -8.24
CA ARG A 600 16.31 25.68 -9.09
C ARG A 600 15.93 24.29 -9.59
N GLU A 601 15.52 23.42 -8.67
CA GLU A 601 15.16 22.06 -9.04
C GLU A 601 13.88 21.98 -9.88
N ALA A 602 12.94 22.91 -9.69
CA ALA A 602 11.73 22.98 -10.50
C ALA A 602 12.07 23.46 -11.92
N ILE A 603 13.00 24.40 -12.04
CA ILE A 603 13.52 24.89 -13.33
C ILE A 603 14.31 23.76 -14.03
N ASP A 604 15.22 23.09 -13.31
CA ASP A 604 16.02 21.96 -13.80
C ASP A 604 15.15 20.74 -14.14
N PHE A 605 13.94 20.66 -13.60
CA PHE A 605 12.96 19.64 -13.99
C PHE A 605 12.60 19.76 -15.47
N LYS A 606 12.66 20.95 -16.08
CA LYS A 606 12.35 21.23 -17.49
C LYS A 606 10.98 20.66 -17.89
N PRO A 607 9.87 21.21 -17.34
CA PRO A 607 8.54 20.71 -17.63
C PRO A 607 8.17 20.86 -19.12
N ASP A 608 7.36 19.93 -19.62
CA ASP A 608 6.62 20.07 -20.88
C ASP A 608 5.32 20.85 -20.68
N LEU A 609 4.75 20.78 -19.47
CA LEU A 609 3.59 21.55 -19.02
C LEU A 609 3.85 22.15 -17.64
N LEU A 610 3.69 23.47 -17.50
CA LEU A 610 3.71 24.17 -16.22
C LEU A 610 2.31 24.70 -15.92
N VAL A 611 1.74 24.32 -14.77
CA VAL A 611 0.50 24.89 -14.23
C VAL A 611 0.86 25.79 -13.04
N LEU A 612 0.63 27.09 -13.20
CA LEU A 612 0.86 28.11 -12.17
C LEU A 612 -0.47 28.55 -11.54
N ALA A 613 -0.59 28.28 -10.24
CA ALA A 613 -1.80 28.45 -9.46
C ALA A 613 -1.55 29.29 -8.20
N ILE A 614 -1.46 30.62 -8.37
CA ILE A 614 -1.14 31.59 -7.31
C ILE A 614 -2.07 32.82 -7.35
N GLY A 615 -2.00 33.64 -6.30
CA GLY A 615 -2.65 34.95 -6.15
C GLY A 615 -3.31 35.15 -4.78
N GLU A 616 -3.78 34.06 -4.15
CA GLU A 616 -4.56 34.11 -2.90
C GLU A 616 -3.76 34.68 -1.73
N ASN A 617 -2.45 34.39 -1.65
CA ASN A 617 -1.60 34.86 -0.55
C ASN A 617 -0.87 36.18 -0.86
N VAL A 618 -1.08 36.75 -2.05
CA VAL A 618 -0.50 38.05 -2.41
C VAL A 618 -1.22 39.14 -1.62
N ALA A 619 -0.49 40.08 -1.00
CA ALA A 619 -1.12 41.22 -0.34
C ALA A 619 -1.88 42.11 -1.34
N ASP A 620 -2.81 42.94 -0.86
CA ASP A 620 -3.56 43.86 -1.74
C ASP A 620 -2.62 44.85 -2.44
N LEU A 621 -2.73 44.91 -3.77
CA LEU A 621 -1.88 45.75 -4.63
C LEU A 621 -2.52 47.13 -4.80
N THR A 622 -2.29 48.00 -3.82
CA THR A 622 -2.99 49.30 -3.69
C THR A 622 -2.32 50.45 -4.46
N THR A 623 -1.09 50.27 -4.96
CA THR A 623 -0.31 51.29 -5.68
C THR A 623 0.10 50.81 -7.06
N GLU A 624 0.30 51.72 -8.02
CA GLU A 624 0.82 51.33 -9.35
C GLU A 624 2.22 50.70 -9.28
N GLU A 625 3.04 51.11 -8.31
CA GLU A 625 4.37 50.53 -8.06
C GLU A 625 4.27 49.06 -7.63
N SER A 626 3.39 48.73 -6.66
CA SER A 626 3.19 47.34 -6.21
C SER A 626 2.60 46.45 -7.31
N LYS A 627 1.69 46.99 -8.14
CA LYS A 627 1.15 46.28 -9.31
C LYS A 627 2.24 45.99 -10.34
N ALA A 628 3.06 46.98 -10.68
CA ALA A 628 4.16 46.83 -11.63
C ALA A 628 5.24 45.87 -11.10
N GLN A 629 5.55 45.92 -9.80
CA GLN A 629 6.51 45.02 -9.17
C GLN A 629 6.00 43.58 -9.17
N PHE A 630 4.73 43.35 -8.82
CA PHE A 630 4.14 42.01 -8.88
C PHE A 630 4.14 41.44 -10.30
N HIS A 631 3.77 42.25 -11.29
CA HIS A 631 3.86 41.89 -12.70
C HIS A 631 5.30 41.50 -13.09
N THR A 632 6.29 42.31 -12.72
CA THR A 632 7.71 42.06 -13.02
C THR A 632 8.21 40.75 -12.38
N SER A 633 7.80 40.45 -11.15
CA SER A 633 8.15 39.21 -10.47
C SER A 633 7.50 37.99 -11.13
N LEU A 634 6.24 38.10 -11.60
CA LEU A 634 5.57 37.04 -12.36
C LEU A 634 6.25 36.79 -13.71
N ASP A 635 6.58 37.85 -14.46
CA ASP A 635 7.30 37.78 -15.72
C ASP A 635 8.67 37.09 -15.53
N THR A 636 9.40 37.45 -14.47
CA THR A 636 10.66 36.81 -14.11
C THR A 636 10.47 35.33 -13.77
N LEU A 637 9.45 35.00 -12.97
CA LEU A 637 9.13 33.62 -12.59
C LEU A 637 8.84 32.77 -13.83
N LEU A 638 7.96 33.25 -14.71
CA LEU A 638 7.54 32.51 -15.91
C LEU A 638 8.71 32.34 -16.89
N LYS A 639 9.49 33.39 -17.14
CA LYS A 639 10.67 33.34 -18.03
C LYS A 639 11.77 32.43 -17.51
N ALA A 640 11.90 32.23 -16.19
CA ALA A 640 12.85 31.29 -15.63
C ALA A 640 12.64 29.86 -16.15
N PHE A 641 11.38 29.46 -16.41
CA PHE A 641 11.04 28.15 -16.98
C PHE A 641 11.13 28.08 -18.51
N GLN A 642 11.29 29.21 -19.20
CA GLN A 642 11.47 29.29 -20.66
C GLN A 642 12.94 29.46 -21.08
N LYS A 643 13.85 29.72 -20.14
CA LYS A 643 15.28 29.98 -20.43
C LYS A 643 15.97 28.80 -21.14
N ASP A 644 15.64 27.57 -20.72
CA ASP A 644 16.25 26.32 -21.20
C ASP A 644 15.20 25.25 -21.57
N GLY A 645 13.98 25.68 -21.90
CA GLY A 645 12.83 24.83 -22.26
C GLY A 645 11.72 25.62 -22.96
N ASP A 646 10.75 24.90 -23.51
CA ASP A 646 9.56 25.49 -24.17
C ASP A 646 8.27 24.83 -23.63
N PRO A 647 7.96 25.00 -22.32
CA PRO A 647 6.77 24.42 -21.73
C PRO A 647 5.51 25.04 -22.31
N THR A 648 4.45 24.24 -22.44
CA THR A 648 3.10 24.82 -22.41
C THR A 648 2.86 25.36 -21.00
N ILE A 649 2.57 26.65 -20.87
CA ILE A 649 2.31 27.27 -19.56
C ILE A 649 0.82 27.56 -19.43
N VAL A 650 0.25 27.20 -18.28
CA VAL A 650 -1.11 27.53 -17.86
C VAL A 650 -1.01 28.39 -16.59
N VAL A 651 -1.59 29.58 -16.63
CA VAL A 651 -1.75 30.46 -15.46
C VAL A 651 -3.24 30.57 -15.17
N ARG A 652 -3.66 30.25 -13.95
CA ARG A 652 -5.07 30.38 -13.54
C ARG A 652 -5.33 31.68 -12.78
N SER A 653 -6.56 32.19 -12.83
CA SER A 653 -7.01 33.31 -11.98
C SER A 653 -7.16 32.88 -10.52
N ASN A 654 -7.34 33.82 -9.61
CA ASN A 654 -7.65 33.55 -8.21
C ASN A 654 -8.96 32.74 -8.09
N PHE A 655 -9.02 31.81 -7.12
CA PHE A 655 -10.27 31.19 -6.73
C PHE A 655 -11.16 32.22 -6.04
N GLY A 656 -10.60 33.01 -5.11
CA GLY A 656 -11.23 34.22 -4.58
C GLY A 656 -11.00 35.40 -5.55
N PRO A 657 -11.97 35.80 -6.37
CA PRO A 657 -11.75 36.71 -7.50
C PRO A 657 -11.14 38.03 -7.07
N SER A 658 -10.15 38.53 -7.81
CA SER A 658 -9.48 39.79 -7.50
C SER A 658 -9.49 40.73 -8.72
N PRO A 659 -10.18 41.89 -8.63
CA PRO A 659 -10.22 42.85 -9.74
C PRO A 659 -8.85 43.49 -10.02
N THR A 660 -7.86 43.29 -9.14
CA THR A 660 -6.51 43.82 -9.30
C THR A 660 -5.51 42.74 -9.68
N LYS A 661 -5.54 41.57 -9.03
CA LYS A 661 -4.54 40.51 -9.25
C LYS A 661 -4.82 39.71 -10.52
N ASP A 662 -6.08 39.40 -10.82
CA ASP A 662 -6.44 38.59 -11.99
C ASP A 662 -6.05 39.26 -13.32
N PRO A 663 -6.26 40.58 -13.53
CA PRO A 663 -5.74 41.26 -14.71
C PRO A 663 -4.22 41.20 -14.84
N ILE A 664 -3.48 41.27 -13.73
CA ILE A 664 -2.01 41.20 -13.74
C ILE A 664 -1.54 39.79 -14.08
N LEU A 665 -2.13 38.74 -13.50
CA LEU A 665 -1.85 37.35 -13.85
C LEU A 665 -2.14 37.08 -15.34
N LYS A 666 -3.25 37.63 -15.85
CA LYS A 666 -3.63 37.54 -17.25
C LYS A 666 -2.64 38.24 -18.18
N GLN A 667 -2.18 39.43 -17.80
CA GLN A 667 -1.19 40.18 -18.57
C GLN A 667 0.17 39.45 -18.58
N ALA A 668 0.66 39.01 -17.41
CA ALA A 668 1.91 38.27 -17.32
C ALA A 668 1.87 36.96 -18.11
N ALA A 669 0.73 36.26 -18.11
CA ALA A 669 0.52 35.08 -18.94
C ALA A 669 0.62 35.43 -20.44
N ALA A 670 -0.03 36.51 -20.88
CA ALA A 670 0.01 36.95 -22.27
C ALA A 670 1.42 37.33 -22.72
N ASP A 671 2.20 37.99 -21.87
CA ASP A 671 3.56 38.46 -22.17
C ASP A 671 4.54 37.32 -22.47
N VAL A 672 4.29 36.12 -21.93
CA VAL A 672 5.10 34.91 -22.17
C VAL A 672 4.43 33.89 -23.11
N GLY A 673 3.28 34.23 -23.68
CA GLY A 673 2.51 33.33 -24.55
C GLY A 673 1.82 32.16 -23.83
N ALA A 674 1.58 32.27 -22.52
CA ALA A 674 0.90 31.27 -21.72
C ALA A 674 -0.63 31.30 -21.91
N LEU A 675 -1.27 30.16 -21.61
CA LEU A 675 -2.72 30.04 -21.52
C LEU A 675 -3.20 30.63 -20.19
N PHE A 676 -4.13 31.59 -20.25
CA PHE A 676 -4.81 32.09 -19.05
C PHE A 676 -6.15 31.40 -18.84
N VAL A 677 -6.37 30.84 -17.66
CA VAL A 677 -7.60 30.13 -17.27
C VAL A 677 -8.34 30.93 -16.22
N ASP A 678 -9.47 31.53 -16.61
CA ASP A 678 -10.34 32.26 -15.70
C ASP A 678 -11.26 31.30 -14.94
N ILE A 679 -11.00 31.14 -13.65
CA ILE A 679 -11.81 30.33 -12.71
C ILE A 679 -12.60 31.20 -11.74
N SER A 680 -12.59 32.53 -11.90
CA SER A 680 -13.18 33.46 -10.93
C SER A 680 -14.67 33.24 -10.70
N ALA A 681 -15.40 32.77 -11.73
CA ALA A 681 -16.82 32.45 -11.62
C ALA A 681 -17.11 31.31 -10.64
N LEU A 682 -16.14 30.41 -10.38
CA LEU A 682 -16.35 29.24 -9.52
C LEU A 682 -16.63 29.62 -8.06
N ALA A 683 -16.09 30.74 -7.58
CA ALA A 683 -16.38 31.24 -6.23
C ALA A 683 -17.80 31.81 -6.08
N GLY A 684 -18.51 32.06 -7.17
CA GLY A 684 -19.92 32.45 -7.13
C GLY A 684 -20.87 31.32 -6.73
N GLU A 685 -20.41 30.07 -6.80
CA GLU A 685 -21.20 28.89 -6.45
C GLU A 685 -20.79 28.34 -5.08
N GLU A 686 -21.69 28.45 -4.10
CA GLU A 686 -21.43 27.95 -2.74
C GLU A 686 -21.06 26.46 -2.72
N GLY A 687 -21.64 25.66 -3.63
CA GLY A 687 -21.36 24.24 -3.78
C GLY A 687 -19.90 23.90 -4.14
N ASN A 688 -19.09 24.87 -4.55
CA ASN A 688 -17.68 24.65 -4.84
C ASN A 688 -16.79 24.76 -3.60
N TYR A 689 -17.30 25.27 -2.48
CA TYR A 689 -16.53 25.39 -1.24
C TYR A 689 -16.61 24.13 -0.38
N ALA A 690 -15.52 23.80 0.30
CA ALA A 690 -15.44 22.61 1.15
C ALA A 690 -16.49 22.62 2.29
N ARG A 691 -16.83 23.81 2.81
CA ARG A 691 -17.89 23.99 3.81
C ARG A 691 -19.29 23.55 3.34
N SER A 692 -19.52 23.51 2.04
CA SER A 692 -20.80 23.06 1.48
C SER A 692 -20.92 21.53 1.41
N GLU A 693 -19.78 20.84 1.46
CA GLU A 693 -19.70 19.38 1.31
C GLU A 693 -19.60 18.66 2.65
N ARG A 694 -18.94 19.28 3.64
CA ARG A 694 -18.66 18.66 4.94
C ARG A 694 -18.41 19.68 6.05
N PRO A 695 -18.68 19.32 7.32
CA PRO A 695 -18.31 20.16 8.46
C PRO A 695 -16.79 20.28 8.58
N ILE A 696 -16.27 21.51 8.51
CA ILE A 696 -14.85 21.82 8.69
C ILE A 696 -14.73 22.92 9.75
N ALA A 697 -14.08 22.61 10.88
CA ALA A 697 -14.01 23.50 12.03
C ALA A 697 -13.23 24.80 11.75
N HIS A 698 -12.12 24.70 11.00
CA HIS A 698 -11.29 25.85 10.68
C HIS A 698 -11.86 26.61 9.47
N ALA A 699 -12.32 27.85 9.69
CA ALA A 699 -12.95 28.68 8.66
C ALA A 699 -12.05 28.88 7.42
N GLY A 700 -10.73 28.96 7.60
CA GLY A 700 -9.79 29.06 6.50
C GLY A 700 -9.79 27.81 5.61
N VAL A 701 -9.83 26.60 6.19
CA VAL A 701 -9.87 25.34 5.42
C VAL A 701 -11.25 25.19 4.78
N ALA A 702 -12.32 25.54 5.52
CA ALA A 702 -13.70 25.51 5.04
C ALA A 702 -13.94 26.48 3.85
N GLY A 703 -13.12 27.53 3.74
CA GLY A 703 -13.12 28.52 2.67
C GLY A 703 -12.39 28.11 1.39
N HIS A 704 -11.67 26.98 1.39
CA HIS A 704 -11.03 26.44 0.20
C HIS A 704 -12.05 25.71 -0.70
N PRO A 705 -11.72 25.47 -1.98
CA PRO A 705 -12.52 24.60 -2.83
C PRO A 705 -12.61 23.18 -2.25
N GLY A 706 -13.83 22.64 -2.17
CA GLY A 706 -14.09 21.24 -1.83
C GLY A 706 -13.84 20.32 -3.01
N ASP A 707 -14.22 19.04 -2.92
CA ASP A 707 -14.06 18.05 -3.99
C ASP A 707 -14.69 18.54 -5.31
N ARG A 708 -15.88 19.13 -5.25
CA ARG A 708 -16.58 19.71 -6.41
C ARG A 708 -15.84 20.92 -6.97
N GLY A 709 -15.37 21.82 -6.11
CA GLY A 709 -14.60 22.98 -6.52
C GLY A 709 -13.26 22.60 -7.16
N MET A 710 -12.56 21.64 -6.55
CA MET A 710 -11.31 21.08 -7.07
C MET A 710 -11.52 20.44 -8.44
N LYS A 711 -12.60 19.67 -8.61
CA LYS A 711 -12.97 19.13 -9.92
C LYS A 711 -13.25 20.23 -10.94
N ALA A 712 -14.00 21.27 -10.58
CA ALA A 712 -14.30 22.36 -11.50
C ALA A 712 -13.04 23.14 -11.93
N ILE A 713 -12.07 23.32 -11.03
CA ILE A 713 -10.76 23.88 -11.35
C ILE A 713 -10.01 22.97 -12.34
N ALA A 714 -9.98 21.66 -12.08
CA ALA A 714 -9.32 20.70 -12.95
C ALA A 714 -9.93 20.67 -14.35
N ASP A 715 -11.26 20.62 -14.45
CA ASP A 715 -11.99 20.63 -15.73
C ASP A 715 -11.65 21.90 -16.54
N ALA A 716 -11.60 23.08 -15.91
CA ALA A 716 -11.26 24.33 -16.57
C ALA A 716 -9.82 24.34 -17.12
N ILE A 717 -8.86 23.81 -16.36
CA ILE A 717 -7.45 23.69 -16.79
C ILE A 717 -7.33 22.71 -17.97
N VAL A 718 -7.96 21.54 -17.88
CA VAL A 718 -7.93 20.51 -18.93
C VAL A 718 -8.56 21.03 -20.22
N ASP A 719 -9.69 21.73 -20.14
CA ASP A 719 -10.35 22.32 -21.29
C ASP A 719 -9.51 23.39 -21.99
N ALA A 720 -8.77 24.19 -21.22
CA ALA A 720 -7.86 25.18 -21.78
C ALA A 720 -6.69 24.52 -22.53
N ILE A 721 -6.11 23.46 -21.95
CA ILE A 721 -5.02 22.69 -22.58
C ILE A 721 -5.51 22.05 -23.89
N LYS A 722 -6.73 21.50 -23.92
CA LYS A 722 -7.35 20.94 -25.14
C LYS A 722 -7.51 22.00 -26.23
N LYS A 723 -8.02 23.19 -25.90
CA LYS A 723 -8.26 24.28 -26.85
C LYS A 723 -6.97 24.95 -27.34
N GLY A 724 -5.91 24.93 -26.52
CA GLY A 724 -4.61 25.53 -26.84
C GLY A 724 -3.80 24.75 -27.88
N ARG A 725 -4.16 23.49 -28.17
CA ARG A 725 -3.53 22.72 -29.25
C ARG A 725 -4.07 23.19 -30.60
N LYS A 726 -3.24 23.84 -31.42
CA LYS A 726 -3.50 23.94 -32.85
C LYS A 726 -3.47 22.53 -33.46
N PRO A 727 -4.35 22.21 -34.42
CA PRO A 727 -4.39 20.90 -35.07
C PRO A 727 -3.09 20.55 -35.79
#